data_AF-A0A937TUT9-F1
#
_entry.id   AF-A0A937TUT9-F1
#
_cell.length_a   1.000
_cell.length_b   1.000
_cell.length_c   1.000
_cell.angle_alpha   90.00
_cell.angle_beta   90.00
_cell.angle_gamma   90.00
#
_symmetry.space_group_name_H-M   'P 1'
#
loop_
_entity.id
_entity.type
_entity.pdbx_description
1 polymer ?
#
loop_
_entity_poly.entity_id
_entity_poly.type
_entity_poly.pdbx_seq_one_letter_code
_entity_poly.pdbx_strand_id
1 'polypeptide(L)'
;MVDMCVKTSHRLAAVLTAAVIALCGSSPCSAAAAESAKGPQANVFGHRDEAAKMLIAYFERMCTPKPLVVRTGEKLKAHQRDLRVKLLTCAGLWPLPKRVALDVHSSRALDHEWCTITRVYYQLWPNVYSSGLLYMPKRFVDRPAPAVLCPHGHCSNGNAHARVQHRCLTLAKMGYVVFSTTQNHYEDSAIGLSHQTLMIWNNIRGLDYLQSLPQVDGKRIGCAGNSGGGLQTQMLVAVDDRVKAAAISGLTCDYREIVFPGRNHCRCNHFPNIMRYTDQPEISTLGLPTPVQYLTMNDWTRSFEKNNYPTIRRLYEANGLKGRTDCKYWSTPHEYDKPKRERTYWWMEKWLRGKDHGGPITEGQVKTLPVQTLVNLKAAVPKNKGLAHISQIHAAKVRYAAPKITSRKEWEAYRRKMLAALRGLLGDPLPRQGAARLVGTETRDGLVIERLLCPSEAGILVPALVLRPAGRAGKLPAVIICGDRGKAALLAASGGDSAAALARGGRVVVLPDVRFTGELALGAFAGLIAKLTTFKPCSPLGEGRAGSFEGVWRRNAMLWGRPISGMAATDIRAVLGYVAARKDVERASISLVGRGRAAVAALLAAVLDPRIKALDADLDSRCFADRKGPMIPFILRHGDVLQWSALLGDRKLTLAGAGKAAGDPDWLKTVFRVAGNPHGLRLVKGQ
;
A
#
# COMPACT_ATOMS: atom_id res chain seq x y z
N MET A 1 38.60 54.67 -7.26
CA MET A 1 39.23 55.34 -8.41
C MET A 1 38.97 54.49 -9.64
N VAL A 2 38.05 54.97 -10.48
CA VAL A 2 38.04 55.00 -11.97
C VAL A 2 38.49 53.75 -12.76
N ASP A 3 37.56 53.28 -13.62
CA ASP A 3 37.69 52.53 -14.89
C ASP A 3 38.41 51.15 -14.90
N MET A 4 38.07 50.14 -15.72
CA MET A 4 37.15 49.98 -16.85
C MET A 4 37.00 48.48 -17.18
N CYS A 5 35.93 48.14 -17.91
CA CYS A 5 35.86 47.18 -19.03
C CYS A 5 35.05 45.87 -18.94
N VAL A 6 33.74 46.03 -19.21
CA VAL A 6 32.85 45.42 -20.25
C VAL A 6 32.83 43.90 -20.56
N LYS A 7 31.58 43.41 -20.68
CA LYS A 7 30.98 42.28 -21.46
C LYS A 7 30.52 41.12 -20.56
N THR A 8 29.28 40.63 -20.53
CA THR A 8 28.12 40.68 -21.45
C THR A 8 26.92 40.08 -20.71
N SER A 9 25.76 40.75 -20.72
CA SER A 9 24.48 40.12 -20.32
C SER A 9 23.33 40.82 -21.04
N HIS A 10 22.62 40.06 -21.87
CA HIS A 10 21.47 40.54 -22.62
C HIS A 10 20.22 39.73 -22.28
N ARG A 11 19.18 40.50 -21.96
CA ARG A 11 17.74 40.29 -22.23
C ARG A 11 16.88 39.64 -21.14
N LEU A 12 16.23 40.51 -20.38
CA LEU A 12 14.94 40.28 -19.74
C LEU A 12 14.17 41.62 -19.63
N ALA A 13 12.85 41.58 -19.94
CA ALA A 13 11.79 42.60 -19.76
C ALA A 13 11.80 43.82 -20.71
N ALA A 14 10.71 44.41 -21.21
CA ALA A 14 9.24 44.24 -21.22
C ALA A 14 8.72 45.03 -22.47
N VAL A 15 7.49 44.93 -22.99
CA VAL A 15 6.31 45.73 -22.61
C VAL A 15 5.16 45.43 -23.62
N LEU A 16 3.92 45.39 -23.12
CA LEU A 16 2.61 45.35 -23.81
C LEU A 16 2.17 46.74 -24.31
N THR A 17 1.54 46.87 -25.48
CA THR A 17 0.27 47.61 -25.79
C THR A 17 -0.10 47.42 -27.29
N ALA A 18 -1.29 46.88 -27.63
CA ALA A 18 -2.51 47.54 -28.19
C ALA A 18 -2.35 48.13 -29.62
N ALA A 19 -3.27 48.11 -30.60
CA ALA A 19 -4.62 47.57 -30.84
C ALA A 19 -5.06 47.93 -32.30
N VAL A 20 -5.79 47.01 -32.98
CA VAL A 20 -6.90 47.23 -33.96
C VAL A 20 -6.64 47.70 -35.43
N ILE A 21 -7.52 47.17 -36.31
CA ILE A 21 -7.76 47.36 -37.78
C ILE A 21 -6.92 46.43 -38.68
N ALA A 22 -7.46 45.47 -39.46
CA ALA A 22 -8.63 45.55 -40.33
C ALA A 22 -9.47 44.25 -40.39
N LEU A 23 -10.79 44.45 -40.36
CA LEU A 23 -11.82 43.53 -40.82
C LEU A 23 -11.80 43.49 -42.36
N CYS A 24 -11.73 42.29 -42.94
CA CYS A 24 -12.28 42.02 -44.28
C CYS A 24 -12.99 40.67 -44.25
N GLY A 25 -14.13 40.62 -44.94
CA GLY A 25 -15.22 39.68 -44.72
C GLY A 25 -14.88 38.20 -44.86
N SER A 26 -15.48 37.39 -43.99
CA SER A 26 -15.84 36.02 -44.36
C SER A 26 -17.25 35.75 -43.85
N SER A 27 -18.09 35.30 -44.79
CA SER A 27 -19.51 35.01 -44.63
C SER A 27 -19.79 34.03 -43.48
N PRO A 28 -20.97 34.07 -42.85
CA PRO A 28 -21.32 33.19 -41.72
C PRO A 28 -21.40 31.69 -42.06
N CYS A 29 -21.15 31.30 -43.31
CA CYS A 29 -21.13 29.90 -43.76
C CYS A 29 -19.80 29.16 -43.46
N SER A 30 -18.69 29.85 -43.19
CA SER A 30 -17.39 29.18 -43.00
C SER A 30 -17.11 28.73 -41.56
N ALA A 31 -17.78 29.31 -40.57
CA ALA A 31 -17.61 28.95 -39.16
C ALA A 31 -18.19 27.54 -38.84
N ALA A 32 -19.33 27.19 -39.46
CA ALA A 32 -19.94 25.87 -39.30
C ALA A 32 -19.13 24.75 -39.99
N ALA A 33 -18.43 25.06 -41.08
CA ALA A 33 -17.55 24.12 -41.77
C ALA A 33 -16.19 23.94 -41.07
N ALA A 34 -15.71 24.95 -40.34
CA ALA A 34 -14.47 24.85 -39.56
C ALA A 34 -14.63 24.06 -38.25
N GLU A 35 -15.82 24.02 -37.65
CA GLU A 35 -16.09 23.15 -36.49
C GLU A 35 -16.22 21.67 -36.87
N SER A 36 -16.69 21.34 -38.08
CA SER A 36 -16.84 19.96 -38.54
C SER A 36 -15.49 19.24 -38.82
N ALA A 37 -14.41 20.00 -39.00
CA ALA A 37 -13.05 19.48 -39.24
C ALA A 37 -12.33 18.99 -37.98
N LYS A 38 -12.80 19.35 -36.77
CA LYS A 38 -12.25 18.80 -35.51
C LYS A 38 -12.90 17.45 -35.22
N GLY A 39 -12.13 16.41 -34.91
CA GLY A 39 -12.65 15.10 -34.49
C GLY A 39 -13.58 15.18 -33.27
N PRO A 40 -14.34 14.13 -32.94
CA PRO A 40 -15.31 14.17 -31.84
C PRO A 40 -14.64 14.52 -30.51
N GLN A 41 -15.27 15.40 -29.72
CA GLN A 41 -14.67 15.90 -28.48
C GLN A 41 -14.78 14.83 -27.40
N ALA A 42 -13.66 14.14 -27.15
CA ALA A 42 -13.58 13.04 -26.19
C ALA A 42 -13.41 13.48 -24.72
N ASN A 43 -12.98 14.72 -24.47
CA ASN A 43 -12.81 15.23 -23.11
C ASN A 43 -14.16 15.68 -22.54
N VAL A 44 -14.41 15.28 -21.30
CA VAL A 44 -15.63 15.63 -20.56
C VAL A 44 -15.33 16.64 -19.47
N PHE A 45 -14.14 16.58 -18.85
CA PHE A 45 -13.70 17.69 -18.00
C PHE A 45 -13.37 18.90 -18.86
N GLY A 46 -13.77 20.08 -18.40
CA GLY A 46 -13.51 21.34 -19.12
C GLY A 46 -12.01 21.67 -19.13
N HIS A 47 -11.34 21.36 -18.02
CA HIS A 47 -9.91 21.53 -17.85
C HIS A 47 -9.27 20.32 -17.18
N ARG A 48 -8.03 19.98 -17.60
CA ARG A 48 -7.30 18.81 -17.08
C ARG A 48 -6.99 18.90 -15.57
N ASP A 49 -7.00 20.08 -14.98
CA ASP A 49 -6.72 20.28 -13.55
C ASP A 49 -7.92 19.93 -12.65
N GLU A 50 -9.14 19.92 -13.17
CA GLU A 50 -10.35 19.55 -12.41
C GLU A 50 -10.27 18.09 -11.91
N ALA A 51 -9.95 17.16 -12.81
CA ALA A 51 -9.77 15.75 -12.46
C ALA A 51 -8.63 15.55 -11.44
N ALA A 52 -7.57 16.37 -11.54
CA ALA A 52 -6.44 16.35 -10.63
C ALA A 52 -6.85 16.75 -9.21
N LYS A 53 -7.51 17.92 -9.09
CA LYS A 53 -7.99 18.46 -7.81
C LYS A 53 -8.97 17.49 -7.15
N MET A 54 -9.87 16.91 -7.93
CA MET A 54 -10.84 15.92 -7.45
C MET A 54 -10.16 14.67 -6.88
N LEU A 55 -9.18 14.10 -7.60
CA LEU A 55 -8.43 12.93 -7.13
C LEU A 55 -7.61 13.26 -5.88
N ILE A 56 -6.95 14.42 -5.84
CA ILE A 56 -6.22 14.90 -4.67
C ILE A 56 -7.15 15.00 -3.46
N ALA A 57 -8.31 15.64 -3.59
CA ALA A 57 -9.30 15.77 -2.51
C ALA A 57 -9.82 14.41 -2.02
N TYR A 58 -10.06 13.46 -2.95
CA TYR A 58 -10.41 12.09 -2.58
C TYR A 58 -9.30 11.43 -1.75
N PHE A 59 -8.04 11.60 -2.16
CA PHE A 59 -6.91 11.03 -1.44
C PHE A 59 -6.66 11.71 -0.08
N GLU A 60 -6.84 13.03 0.02
CA GLU A 60 -6.81 13.75 1.30
C GLU A 60 -7.81 13.14 2.28
N ARG A 61 -9.02 12.86 1.80
CA ARG A 61 -10.06 12.19 2.57
C ARG A 61 -9.63 10.80 3.01
N MET A 62 -9.05 9.99 2.11
CA MET A 62 -8.55 8.64 2.43
C MET A 62 -7.38 8.66 3.45
N CYS A 63 -6.62 9.76 3.51
CA CYS A 63 -5.52 9.98 4.43
C CYS A 63 -5.91 10.78 5.69
N THR A 64 -7.20 10.88 6.00
CA THR A 64 -7.63 11.51 7.26
C THR A 64 -7.18 10.63 8.44
N PRO A 65 -6.43 11.18 9.41
CA PRO A 65 -5.99 10.42 10.57
C PRO A 65 -7.18 9.86 11.34
N LYS A 66 -7.05 8.63 11.84
CA LYS A 66 -8.07 8.07 12.73
C LYS A 66 -7.92 8.65 14.13
N PRO A 67 -9.02 9.05 14.79
CA PRO A 67 -8.95 9.65 16.11
C PRO A 67 -8.47 8.64 17.15
N LEU A 68 -7.46 9.03 17.93
CA LEU A 68 -7.02 8.30 19.10
C LEU A 68 -7.99 8.57 20.26
N VAL A 69 -8.56 7.50 20.84
CA VAL A 69 -9.54 7.60 21.93
C VAL A 69 -8.95 7.06 23.24
N VAL A 70 -9.13 7.81 24.33
CA VAL A 70 -8.76 7.36 25.68
C VAL A 70 -9.75 6.29 26.13
N ARG A 71 -9.25 5.07 26.39
CA ARG A 71 -10.04 3.92 26.86
C ARG A 71 -9.40 3.38 28.14
N THR A 72 -10.21 2.85 29.05
CA THR A 72 -9.75 2.29 30.34
C THR A 72 -10.31 0.88 30.58
N GLY A 73 -9.66 0.13 31.48
CA GLY A 73 -10.15 -1.16 31.97
C GLY A 73 -10.46 -2.17 30.86
N GLU A 74 -11.61 -2.84 30.96
CA GLU A 74 -12.03 -3.84 29.98
C GLU A 74 -12.29 -3.27 28.57
N LYS A 75 -12.71 -2.00 28.46
CA LYS A 75 -12.87 -1.36 27.14
C LYS A 75 -11.53 -1.23 26.41
N LEU A 76 -10.47 -0.88 27.12
CA LEU A 76 -9.11 -0.86 26.57
C LEU A 76 -8.66 -2.26 26.16
N LYS A 77 -8.79 -3.26 27.06
CA LYS A 77 -8.36 -4.64 26.77
C LYS A 77 -9.11 -5.26 25.60
N ALA A 78 -10.42 -5.03 25.50
CA ALA A 78 -11.23 -5.50 24.38
C ALA A 78 -10.76 -4.86 23.06
N HIS A 79 -10.54 -3.55 23.06
CA HIS A 79 -10.01 -2.83 21.90
C HIS A 79 -8.61 -3.32 21.50
N GLN A 80 -7.70 -3.52 22.46
CA GLN A 80 -6.35 -4.03 22.17
C GLN A 80 -6.39 -5.45 21.58
N ARG A 81 -7.27 -6.33 22.07
CA ARG A 81 -7.44 -7.69 21.50
C ARG A 81 -7.88 -7.61 20.04
N ASP A 82 -8.93 -6.85 19.75
CA ASP A 82 -9.46 -6.66 18.40
C ASP A 82 -8.44 -6.00 17.46
N LEU A 83 -7.81 -4.90 17.90
CA LEU A 83 -6.83 -4.18 17.10
C LEU A 83 -5.56 -5.01 16.83
N ARG A 84 -5.10 -5.83 17.78
CA ARG A 84 -3.96 -6.74 17.56
C ARG A 84 -4.27 -7.81 16.50
N VAL A 85 -5.48 -8.36 16.50
CA VAL A 85 -5.93 -9.30 15.45
C VAL A 85 -5.94 -8.61 14.09
N LYS A 86 -6.48 -7.39 14.00
CA LYS A 86 -6.50 -6.59 12.77
C LYS A 86 -5.10 -6.27 12.27
N LEU A 87 -4.20 -5.82 13.16
CA LEU A 87 -2.80 -5.52 12.86
C LEU A 87 -2.09 -6.76 12.31
N LEU A 88 -2.16 -7.91 13.00
CA LEU A 88 -1.54 -9.15 12.56
C LEU A 88 -2.17 -9.69 11.27
N THR A 89 -3.47 -9.51 11.07
CA THR A 89 -4.15 -9.88 9.81
C THR A 89 -3.63 -9.04 8.64
N CYS A 90 -3.51 -7.72 8.82
CA CYS A 90 -2.90 -6.81 7.85
C CYS A 90 -1.43 -7.17 7.58
N ALA A 91 -0.70 -7.65 8.59
CA ALA A 91 0.65 -8.18 8.48
C ALA A 91 0.74 -9.56 7.78
N GLY A 92 -0.39 -10.24 7.55
CA GLY A 92 -0.40 -11.63 7.10
C GLY A 92 0.15 -12.64 8.12
N LEU A 93 0.15 -12.28 9.41
CA LEU A 93 0.65 -13.02 10.56
C LEU A 93 -0.45 -13.47 11.53
N TRP A 94 -1.73 -13.40 11.15
CA TRP A 94 -2.83 -13.93 11.97
C TRP A 94 -3.33 -15.29 11.46
N PRO A 95 -3.40 -16.33 12.32
CA PRO A 95 -2.67 -16.44 13.59
C PRO A 95 -1.15 -16.47 13.36
N LEU A 96 -0.36 -16.25 14.43
CA LEU A 96 1.10 -16.24 14.32
C LEU A 96 1.61 -17.58 13.77
N PRO A 97 2.69 -17.59 12.96
CA PRO A 97 3.31 -18.82 12.51
C PRO A 97 3.74 -19.70 13.69
N LYS A 98 3.68 -21.02 13.52
CA LYS A 98 4.30 -21.96 14.46
C LYS A 98 5.81 -21.69 14.52
N ARG A 99 6.35 -21.53 15.73
CA ARG A 99 7.80 -21.42 15.97
C ARG A 99 8.48 -22.72 15.53
N VAL A 100 9.64 -22.58 14.88
CA VAL A 100 10.56 -23.68 14.56
C VAL A 100 11.75 -23.67 15.54
N ALA A 101 12.59 -24.70 15.55
CA ALA A 101 13.86 -24.63 16.28
C ALA A 101 14.67 -23.42 15.80
N LEU A 102 15.38 -22.74 16.70
CA LEU A 102 16.17 -21.56 16.33
C LEU A 102 17.31 -21.92 15.38
N ASP A 103 17.89 -23.11 15.50
CA ASP A 103 19.03 -23.59 14.69
C ASP A 103 20.09 -22.49 14.48
N VAL A 104 20.81 -22.21 15.56
CA VAL A 104 21.68 -21.04 15.67
C VAL A 104 23.06 -21.35 15.12
N HIS A 105 23.55 -20.49 14.22
CA HIS A 105 24.91 -20.56 13.67
C HIS A 105 25.62 -19.23 13.90
N SER A 106 26.83 -19.25 14.45
CA SER A 106 27.55 -18.03 14.84
C SER A 106 28.92 -17.95 14.20
N SER A 107 29.35 -16.73 13.85
CA SER A 107 30.72 -16.48 13.43
C SER A 107 31.68 -16.66 14.62
N ARG A 108 32.99 -16.66 14.34
CA ARG A 108 33.99 -16.39 15.39
C ARG A 108 33.66 -15.06 16.08
N ALA A 109 33.86 -15.04 17.40
CA ALA A 109 33.74 -13.83 18.20
C ALA A 109 34.86 -12.84 17.86
N LEU A 110 34.47 -11.63 17.51
CA LEU A 110 35.37 -10.50 17.34
C LEU A 110 35.53 -9.80 18.69
N ASP A 111 36.78 -9.57 19.09
CA ASP A 111 37.07 -8.89 20.34
C ASP A 111 36.88 -7.38 20.22
N HIS A 112 36.26 -6.79 21.23
CA HIS A 112 36.16 -5.35 21.44
C HIS A 112 36.42 -5.04 22.92
N GLU A 113 36.82 -3.82 23.25
CA GLU A 113 37.22 -3.42 24.61
C GLU A 113 36.19 -3.85 25.69
N TRP A 114 34.90 -3.61 25.44
CA TRP A 114 33.83 -3.85 26.42
C TRP A 114 33.00 -5.11 26.18
N CYS A 115 33.10 -5.75 25.03
CA CYS A 115 32.23 -6.84 24.62
C CYS A 115 32.89 -7.74 23.58
N THR A 116 32.28 -8.88 23.30
CA THR A 116 32.54 -9.64 22.07
C THR A 116 31.40 -9.45 21.09
N ILE A 117 31.71 -9.44 19.80
CA ILE A 117 30.73 -9.26 18.73
C ILE A 117 30.69 -10.51 17.86
N THR A 118 29.52 -11.09 17.69
CA THR A 118 29.30 -12.27 16.82
C THR A 118 28.19 -11.99 15.82
N ARG A 119 28.37 -12.43 14.57
CA ARG A 119 27.26 -12.57 13.63
C ARG A 119 26.53 -13.85 13.96
N VAL A 120 25.24 -13.74 14.23
CA VAL A 120 24.38 -14.88 14.57
C VAL A 120 23.34 -15.04 13.47
N TYR A 121 23.17 -16.26 12.99
CA TYR A 121 22.10 -16.67 12.09
C TYR A 121 21.11 -17.54 12.85
N TYR A 122 19.82 -17.32 12.62
CA TYR A 122 18.74 -18.05 13.28
C TYR A 122 17.55 -18.23 12.35
N GLN A 123 16.85 -19.33 12.54
CA GLN A 123 15.79 -19.80 11.67
C GLN A 123 14.45 -19.12 11.98
N LEU A 124 13.85 -18.54 10.94
CA LEU A 124 12.54 -17.89 10.97
C LEU A 124 11.41 -18.85 10.58
N TRP A 125 11.63 -19.59 9.50
CA TRP A 125 10.75 -20.64 8.95
C TRP A 125 11.61 -21.83 8.54
N PRO A 126 11.03 -23.01 8.27
CA PRO A 126 11.81 -24.18 7.83
C PRO A 126 12.82 -23.85 6.73
N ASN A 127 14.11 -23.93 7.06
CA ASN A 127 15.26 -23.64 6.18
C ASN A 127 15.36 -22.18 5.67
N VAL A 128 14.76 -21.22 6.37
CA VAL A 128 14.85 -19.78 6.04
C VAL A 128 15.43 -19.05 7.25
N TYR A 129 16.58 -18.43 7.05
CA TYR A 129 17.35 -17.80 8.10
C TYR A 129 17.38 -16.29 7.96
N SER A 130 17.47 -15.64 9.11
CA SER A 130 17.86 -14.25 9.24
C SER A 130 19.16 -14.17 10.05
N SER A 131 19.69 -12.97 10.21
CA SER A 131 20.88 -12.75 11.02
C SER A 131 20.77 -11.53 11.94
N GLY A 132 21.76 -11.38 12.81
CA GLY A 132 21.95 -10.22 13.66
C GLY A 132 23.38 -10.15 14.18
N LEU A 133 23.73 -9.03 14.80
CA LEU A 133 24.97 -8.87 15.55
C LEU A 133 24.65 -8.96 17.03
N LEU A 134 25.23 -9.94 17.71
CA LEU A 134 25.18 -10.07 19.17
C LEU A 134 26.42 -9.37 19.76
N TYR A 135 26.18 -8.43 20.66
CA TYR A 135 27.18 -7.78 21.49
C TYR A 135 27.04 -8.35 22.90
N MET A 136 27.95 -9.26 23.26
CA MET A 136 27.97 -9.90 24.57
C MET A 136 28.96 -9.16 25.48
N PRO A 137 28.50 -8.52 26.57
CA PRO A 137 29.38 -7.74 27.42
C PRO A 137 30.42 -8.63 28.11
N LYS A 138 31.66 -8.14 28.25
CA LYS A 138 32.72 -8.84 29.00
C LYS A 138 32.53 -8.71 30.52
N ARG A 139 31.90 -7.61 30.95
CA ARG A 139 31.59 -7.34 32.36
C ARG A 139 30.08 -7.25 32.52
N PHE A 140 29.55 -8.06 33.44
CA PHE A 140 28.14 -8.08 33.76
C PHE A 140 27.91 -7.34 35.07
N VAL A 141 27.02 -6.34 35.04
CA VAL A 141 26.58 -5.64 36.26
C VAL A 141 25.59 -6.51 37.04
N ASP A 142 24.70 -7.22 36.33
CA ASP A 142 23.76 -8.18 36.92
C ASP A 142 23.90 -9.54 36.22
N ARG A 143 23.60 -10.65 36.91
CA ARG A 143 23.50 -11.99 36.33
C ARG A 143 22.21 -12.70 36.81
N PRO A 144 21.38 -13.22 35.90
CA PRO A 144 21.39 -12.99 34.45
C PRO A 144 21.16 -11.50 34.12
N ALA A 145 21.67 -11.03 32.98
CA ALA A 145 21.73 -9.62 32.63
C ALA A 145 20.50 -9.14 31.85
N PRO A 146 20.09 -7.87 31.98
CA PRO A 146 19.08 -7.31 31.10
C PRO A 146 19.59 -7.30 29.65
N ALA A 147 18.67 -7.34 28.70
CA ALA A 147 18.98 -7.35 27.27
C ALA A 147 18.23 -6.26 26.50
N VAL A 148 18.77 -5.86 25.36
CA VAL A 148 18.10 -4.92 24.45
C VAL A 148 18.15 -5.43 23.01
N LEU A 149 16.98 -5.63 22.41
CA LEU A 149 16.86 -5.84 20.98
C LEU A 149 16.99 -4.50 20.26
N CYS A 150 17.87 -4.44 19.27
CA CYS A 150 18.30 -3.20 18.61
C CYS A 150 18.05 -3.25 17.09
N PRO A 151 16.78 -3.31 16.62
CA PRO A 151 16.52 -3.21 15.19
C PRO A 151 17.05 -1.89 14.61
N HIS A 152 17.47 -1.92 13.34
CA HIS A 152 17.99 -0.76 12.63
C HIS A 152 17.04 -0.28 11.53
N GLY A 153 17.18 0.98 11.14
CA GLY A 153 16.51 1.55 9.97
C GLY A 153 17.36 1.43 8.70
N HIS A 154 16.98 2.17 7.66
CA HIS A 154 17.64 2.20 6.35
C HIS A 154 18.99 2.94 6.40
N CYS A 155 19.99 2.30 6.97
CA CYS A 155 21.38 2.77 6.95
C CYS A 155 22.20 1.97 5.93
N SER A 156 23.24 2.59 5.35
CA SER A 156 24.26 1.84 4.60
C SER A 156 24.77 0.68 5.45
N ASN A 157 24.85 -0.51 4.86
CA ASN A 157 25.38 -1.70 5.53
C ASN A 157 24.58 -2.15 6.79
N GLY A 158 23.35 -1.65 6.97
CA GLY A 158 22.40 -2.12 7.98
C GLY A 158 22.92 -2.06 9.43
N ASN A 159 22.84 -3.17 10.16
CA ASN A 159 23.28 -3.24 11.56
C ASN A 159 24.79 -3.06 11.78
N ALA A 160 25.61 -3.12 10.73
CA ALA A 160 27.04 -2.83 10.82
C ALA A 160 27.36 -1.33 10.81
N HIS A 161 26.40 -0.47 10.48
CA HIS A 161 26.61 0.96 10.36
C HIS A 161 27.10 1.59 11.68
N ALA A 162 28.07 2.52 11.60
CA ALA A 162 28.69 3.14 12.79
C ALA A 162 27.66 3.73 13.78
N ARG A 163 26.62 4.42 13.28
CA ARG A 163 25.53 4.95 14.13
C ARG A 163 24.76 3.88 14.90
N VAL A 164 24.60 2.68 14.34
CA VAL A 164 23.96 1.55 15.03
C VAL A 164 24.93 0.97 16.06
N GLN A 165 26.22 0.88 15.71
CA GLN A 165 27.27 0.43 16.62
C GLN A 165 27.35 1.29 17.88
N HIS A 166 27.28 2.62 17.79
CA HIS A 166 27.32 3.50 18.96
C HIS A 166 26.31 3.09 20.04
N ARG A 167 25.04 2.91 19.66
CA ARG A 167 23.99 2.46 20.60
C ARG A 167 24.29 1.09 21.19
N CYS A 168 24.69 0.13 20.34
CA CYS A 168 24.89 -1.24 20.76
C CYS A 168 26.11 -1.40 21.68
N LEU A 169 27.21 -0.72 21.36
CA LEU A 169 28.44 -0.73 22.15
C LEU A 169 28.26 -0.02 23.48
N THR A 170 27.56 1.10 23.54
CA THR A 170 27.29 1.79 24.81
C THR A 170 26.43 0.92 25.74
N LEU A 171 25.34 0.34 25.23
CA LEU A 171 24.51 -0.58 26.01
C LEU A 171 25.30 -1.80 26.49
N ALA A 172 26.16 -2.38 25.64
CA ALA A 172 27.04 -3.47 26.05
C ALA A 172 28.05 -3.02 27.13
N LYS A 173 28.62 -1.82 27.01
CA LYS A 173 29.48 -1.22 28.05
C LYS A 173 28.74 -1.04 29.37
N MET A 174 27.45 -0.72 29.33
CA MET A 174 26.55 -0.65 30.50
C MET A 174 26.12 -2.03 31.03
N GLY A 175 26.65 -3.12 30.47
CA GLY A 175 26.38 -4.49 30.93
C GLY A 175 25.05 -5.08 30.45
N TYR A 176 24.49 -4.59 29.34
CA TYR A 176 23.36 -5.23 28.66
C TYR A 176 23.86 -6.23 27.62
N VAL A 177 23.13 -7.34 27.45
CA VAL A 177 23.27 -8.18 26.25
C VAL A 177 22.50 -7.50 25.12
N VAL A 178 23.16 -7.17 24.01
CA VAL A 178 22.52 -6.43 22.90
C VAL A 178 22.47 -7.28 21.66
N PHE A 179 21.30 -7.37 21.04
CA PHE A 179 21.13 -8.06 19.75
C PHE A 179 20.55 -7.13 18.70
N SER A 180 21.34 -6.81 17.67
CA SER A 180 20.89 -5.98 16.54
C SER A 180 20.55 -6.85 15.34
N THR A 181 19.26 -7.05 15.10
CA THR A 181 18.74 -7.88 14.00
C THR A 181 18.93 -7.20 12.64
N THR A 182 19.14 -7.98 11.58
CA THR A 182 19.13 -7.44 10.21
C THR A 182 17.71 -7.12 9.78
N GLN A 183 17.53 -5.96 9.15
CA GLN A 183 16.26 -5.56 8.55
C GLN A 183 16.07 -6.23 7.19
N ASN A 184 15.17 -7.20 7.12
CA ASN A 184 14.87 -7.97 5.91
C ASN A 184 13.68 -7.38 5.14
N HIS A 185 13.82 -7.24 3.82
CA HIS A 185 12.75 -6.78 2.94
C HIS A 185 12.38 -7.86 1.93
N TYR A 186 11.14 -8.32 2.01
CA TYR A 186 10.50 -9.16 0.99
C TYR A 186 9.02 -8.87 0.96
N GLU A 187 8.38 -9.03 -0.18
CA GLU A 187 6.93 -8.89 -0.30
C GLU A 187 6.36 -9.81 -1.38
N ASP A 188 5.16 -10.30 -1.10
CA ASP A 188 4.31 -11.03 -2.03
C ASP A 188 2.86 -10.77 -1.60
N SER A 189 2.39 -9.57 -1.92
CA SER A 189 1.16 -9.04 -1.33
C SER A 189 -0.07 -9.87 -1.70
N ALA A 190 -0.08 -10.50 -2.88
CA ALA A 190 -1.18 -11.31 -3.37
C ALA A 190 -1.46 -12.54 -2.49
N ILE A 191 -0.42 -13.13 -1.87
CA ILE A 191 -0.56 -14.19 -0.86
C ILE A 191 -0.57 -13.65 0.58
N GLY A 192 -0.48 -12.33 0.75
CA GLY A 192 -0.50 -11.66 2.05
C GLY A 192 0.85 -11.58 2.75
N LEU A 193 1.97 -11.64 2.01
CA LEU A 193 3.29 -11.35 2.54
C LEU A 193 3.65 -9.89 2.28
N SER A 194 4.06 -9.18 3.32
CA SER A 194 4.60 -7.83 3.24
C SER A 194 5.95 -7.76 3.95
N HIS A 195 6.68 -6.66 3.77
CA HIS A 195 7.90 -6.42 4.54
C HIS A 195 7.67 -6.53 6.05
N GLN A 196 6.46 -6.21 6.49
CA GLN A 196 6.09 -6.22 7.88
C GLN A 196 5.84 -7.61 8.45
N THR A 197 5.37 -8.53 7.61
CA THR A 197 5.35 -9.95 7.94
C THR A 197 6.74 -10.41 8.40
N LEU A 198 7.78 -10.04 7.63
CA LEU A 198 9.15 -10.40 7.97
C LEU A 198 9.67 -9.62 9.16
N MET A 199 9.50 -8.30 9.18
CA MET A 199 10.06 -7.44 10.22
C MET A 199 9.51 -7.78 11.61
N ILE A 200 8.20 -8.01 11.73
CA ILE A 200 7.59 -8.44 13.00
C ILE A 200 8.11 -9.83 13.39
N TRP A 201 8.00 -10.82 12.49
CA TRP A 201 8.35 -12.20 12.82
C TRP A 201 9.85 -12.36 13.13
N ASN A 202 10.72 -11.69 12.36
CA ASN A 202 12.15 -11.66 12.59
C ASN A 202 12.50 -11.17 14.00
N ASN A 203 11.85 -10.11 14.47
CA ASN A 203 12.12 -9.56 15.80
C ASN A 203 11.49 -10.41 16.92
N ILE A 204 10.31 -11.03 16.71
CA ILE A 204 9.76 -12.05 17.63
C ILE A 204 10.76 -13.21 17.80
N ARG A 205 11.34 -13.68 16.71
CA ARG A 205 12.38 -14.74 16.71
C ARG A 205 13.70 -14.24 17.30
N GLY A 206 14.02 -12.96 17.14
CA GLY A 206 15.15 -12.31 17.83
C GLY A 206 14.98 -12.27 19.35
N LEU A 207 13.76 -12.07 19.84
CA LEU A 207 13.45 -12.22 21.27
C LEU A 207 13.56 -13.67 21.74
N ASP A 208 13.10 -14.64 20.92
CA ASP A 208 13.28 -16.07 21.21
C ASP A 208 14.79 -16.40 21.34
N TYR A 209 15.63 -15.84 20.47
CA TYR A 209 17.08 -16.00 20.55
C TYR A 209 17.67 -15.40 21.83
N LEU A 210 17.32 -14.14 22.16
CA LEU A 210 17.80 -13.51 23.40
C LEU A 210 17.43 -14.34 24.63
N GLN A 211 16.18 -14.83 24.72
CA GLN A 211 15.74 -15.67 25.84
C GLN A 211 16.40 -17.05 25.90
N SER A 212 16.98 -17.53 24.80
CA SER A 212 17.73 -18.80 24.80
C SER A 212 19.13 -18.68 25.40
N LEU A 213 19.66 -17.47 25.56
CA LEU A 213 20.99 -17.23 26.12
C LEU A 213 20.94 -17.29 27.65
N PRO A 214 21.76 -18.15 28.31
CA PRO A 214 21.77 -18.23 29.77
C PRO A 214 22.23 -16.95 30.46
N GLN A 215 22.91 -16.06 29.73
CA GLN A 215 23.34 -14.75 30.22
C GLN A 215 22.19 -13.72 30.27
N VAL A 216 21.03 -14.00 29.65
CA VAL A 216 19.93 -13.03 29.51
C VAL A 216 18.83 -13.31 30.53
N ASP A 217 18.42 -12.25 31.23
CA ASP A 217 17.21 -12.27 32.03
C ASP A 217 16.00 -12.03 31.12
N GLY A 218 15.24 -13.09 30.87
CA GLY A 218 14.03 -13.05 30.05
C GLY A 218 12.92 -12.12 30.56
N LYS A 219 12.99 -11.66 31.82
CA LYS A 219 12.07 -10.69 32.42
C LYS A 219 12.52 -9.24 32.24
N ARG A 220 13.71 -8.99 31.68
CA ARG A 220 14.31 -7.64 31.54
C ARG A 220 14.83 -7.40 30.12
N ILE A 221 13.95 -7.54 29.13
CA ILE A 221 14.27 -7.30 27.73
C ILE A 221 13.64 -5.99 27.24
N GLY A 222 14.46 -5.05 26.78
CA GLY A 222 14.02 -3.83 26.10
C GLY A 222 14.13 -3.90 24.58
N CYS A 223 13.59 -2.89 23.89
CA CYS A 223 13.73 -2.73 22.44
C CYS A 223 13.96 -1.27 22.05
N ALA A 224 14.94 -0.98 21.19
CA ALA A 224 15.21 0.39 20.75
C ALA A 224 15.64 0.47 19.29
N GLY A 225 15.08 1.43 18.56
CA GLY A 225 15.38 1.63 17.15
C GLY A 225 15.01 3.03 16.64
N ASN A 226 15.60 3.39 15.50
CA ASN A 226 15.34 4.66 14.82
C ASN A 226 14.84 4.45 13.40
N SER A 227 13.92 5.28 12.93
CA SER A 227 13.37 5.24 11.56
C SER A 227 12.70 3.88 11.28
N GLY A 228 13.13 3.13 10.26
CA GLY A 228 12.73 1.73 10.06
C GLY A 228 13.00 0.81 11.25
N GLY A 229 13.97 1.12 12.12
CA GLY A 229 14.17 0.44 13.41
C GLY A 229 13.16 0.88 14.47
N GLY A 230 12.71 2.14 14.42
CA GLY A 230 11.60 2.63 15.22
C GLY A 230 10.31 1.89 14.85
N LEU A 231 10.06 1.70 13.53
CA LEU A 231 8.93 0.92 13.01
C LEU A 231 8.91 -0.49 13.59
N GLN A 232 10.04 -1.16 13.54
CA GLN A 232 10.19 -2.50 14.11
C GLN A 232 9.96 -2.51 15.61
N THR A 233 10.46 -1.51 16.33
CA THR A 233 10.28 -1.40 17.78
C THR A 233 8.80 -1.21 18.14
N GLN A 234 8.11 -0.29 17.46
CA GLN A 234 6.68 -0.05 17.68
C GLN A 234 5.84 -1.29 17.39
N MET A 235 6.06 -1.92 16.24
CA MET A 235 5.29 -3.10 15.85
C MET A 235 5.56 -4.29 16.78
N LEU A 236 6.81 -4.48 17.24
CA LEU A 236 7.15 -5.56 18.17
C LEU A 236 6.47 -5.37 19.53
N VAL A 237 6.54 -4.16 20.10
CA VAL A 237 5.88 -3.81 21.36
C VAL A 237 4.37 -3.98 21.27
N ALA A 238 3.77 -3.74 20.10
CA ALA A 238 2.34 -3.92 19.89
C ALA A 238 1.89 -5.40 19.94
N VAL A 239 2.77 -6.35 19.63
CA VAL A 239 2.38 -7.76 19.41
C VAL A 239 3.09 -8.76 20.32
N ASP A 240 4.11 -8.35 21.07
CA ASP A 240 4.91 -9.25 21.93
C ASP A 240 5.15 -8.60 23.30
N ASP A 241 4.61 -9.23 24.34
CA ASP A 241 4.61 -8.73 25.72
C ASP A 241 5.93 -8.92 26.46
N ARG A 242 6.90 -9.61 25.85
CA ARG A 242 8.24 -9.81 26.43
C ARG A 242 9.06 -8.53 26.46
N VAL A 243 8.71 -7.52 25.64
CA VAL A 243 9.36 -6.21 25.68
C VAL A 243 8.89 -5.41 26.90
N LYS A 244 9.81 -5.15 27.83
CA LYS A 244 9.55 -4.49 29.12
C LYS A 244 9.94 -3.02 29.17
N ALA A 245 10.62 -2.51 28.15
CA ALA A 245 10.86 -1.09 27.94
C ALA A 245 11.15 -0.84 26.45
N ALA A 246 10.68 0.29 25.91
CA ALA A 246 10.92 0.60 24.50
C ALA A 246 11.28 2.06 24.24
N ALA A 247 12.17 2.29 23.27
CA ALA A 247 12.48 3.60 22.73
C ALA A 247 12.25 3.63 21.22
N ILE A 248 11.25 4.39 20.78
CA ILE A 248 10.83 4.53 19.39
C ILE A 248 11.29 5.89 18.88
N SER A 249 12.34 5.90 18.05
CA SER A 249 12.90 7.13 17.48
C SER A 249 12.51 7.32 16.01
N GLY A 250 12.14 8.55 15.64
CA GLY A 250 12.00 8.96 14.23
C GLY A 250 10.96 8.17 13.44
N LEU A 251 9.86 7.77 14.09
CA LEU A 251 8.79 7.02 13.43
C LEU A 251 7.40 7.58 13.69
N THR A 252 6.96 7.57 14.96
CA THR A 252 5.53 7.66 15.27
C THR A 252 4.96 8.99 14.81
N CYS A 253 4.03 8.92 13.85
CA CYS A 253 3.31 10.03 13.25
C CYS A 253 2.02 9.49 12.62
N ASP A 254 1.04 10.33 12.33
CA ASP A 254 -0.10 9.90 11.52
C ASP A 254 0.39 9.43 10.13
N TYR A 255 -0.21 8.37 9.57
CA TYR A 255 0.19 7.81 8.27
C TYR A 255 0.25 8.88 7.19
N ARG A 256 -0.64 9.89 7.24
CA ARG A 256 -0.65 11.02 6.30
C ARG A 256 0.69 11.72 6.16
N GLU A 257 1.46 11.82 7.24
CA GLU A 257 2.76 12.52 7.27
C GLU A 257 3.85 11.80 6.46
N ILE A 258 3.62 10.53 6.11
CA ILE A 258 4.55 9.69 5.36
C ILE A 258 3.97 9.15 4.04
N VAL A 259 2.67 9.30 3.77
CA VAL A 259 2.02 8.78 2.54
C VAL A 259 1.36 9.83 1.64
N PHE A 260 1.16 11.07 2.10
CA PHE A 260 0.45 12.13 1.34
C PHE A 260 1.17 13.49 1.48
N PRO A 261 1.01 14.48 0.57
CA PRO A 261 0.53 14.42 -0.84
C PRO A 261 1.58 13.93 -1.84
N GLY A 262 2.81 13.68 -1.39
CA GLY A 262 3.92 13.43 -2.29
C GLY A 262 5.17 12.89 -1.58
N ARG A 263 4.98 12.34 -0.39
CA ARG A 263 6.07 11.75 0.40
C ARG A 263 6.15 10.28 0.04
N ASN A 264 7.33 9.85 -0.42
CA ASN A 264 7.62 8.44 -0.59
C ASN A 264 8.46 8.00 0.60
N HIS A 265 7.80 7.40 1.60
CA HIS A 265 8.48 6.71 2.67
C HIS A 265 8.72 5.25 2.27
N CYS A 266 9.68 4.56 2.88
CA CYS A 266 10.00 3.15 2.58
C CYS A 266 8.74 2.28 2.42
N ARG A 267 8.71 1.39 1.42
CA ARG A 267 7.60 0.42 1.19
C ARG A 267 7.23 -0.38 2.42
N CYS A 268 8.17 -0.58 3.33
CA CYS A 268 7.94 -1.23 4.62
C CYS A 268 6.89 -0.54 5.49
N ASN A 269 6.53 0.72 5.24
CA ASN A 269 5.44 1.41 5.95
C ASN A 269 4.05 1.11 5.36
N HIS A 270 4.02 0.48 4.18
CA HIS A 270 2.79 0.18 3.46
C HIS A 270 2.25 -1.20 3.87
N PHE A 271 1.63 -1.25 5.05
CA PHE A 271 0.86 -2.42 5.49
C PHE A 271 -0.47 -2.52 4.72
N PRO A 272 -0.76 -3.63 4.05
CA PRO A 272 -2.07 -3.82 3.42
C PRO A 272 -3.23 -3.60 4.41
N ASN A 273 -4.24 -2.84 4.00
CA ASN A 273 -5.51 -2.61 4.71
C ASN A 273 -5.44 -1.90 6.08
N ILE A 274 -4.28 -1.53 6.61
CA ILE A 274 -4.17 -1.04 8.00
C ILE A 274 -4.95 0.25 8.25
N MET A 275 -5.00 1.17 7.26
CA MET A 275 -5.74 2.42 7.37
C MET A 275 -7.26 2.24 7.27
N ARG A 276 -7.76 1.02 7.07
CA ARG A 276 -9.17 0.70 7.33
C ARG A 276 -9.47 0.73 8.83
N TYR A 277 -8.48 0.38 9.66
CA TYR A 277 -8.69 0.06 11.07
C TYR A 277 -8.06 1.04 12.05
N THR A 278 -6.84 1.52 11.78
CA THR A 278 -6.03 2.27 12.77
C THR A 278 -5.10 3.28 12.10
N ASP A 279 -4.46 4.11 12.92
CA ASP A 279 -3.28 4.91 12.59
C ASP A 279 -2.10 4.56 13.54
N GLN A 280 -0.86 4.98 13.24
CA GLN A 280 0.32 4.66 14.07
C GLN A 280 0.17 5.10 15.54
N PRO A 281 -0.37 6.29 15.87
CA PRO A 281 -0.56 6.67 17.27
C PRO A 281 -1.52 5.75 18.05
N GLU A 282 -2.52 5.16 17.39
CA GLU A 282 -3.40 4.17 18.04
C GLU A 282 -2.72 2.79 18.16
N ILE A 283 -1.87 2.39 17.20
CA ILE A 283 -1.06 1.17 17.32
C ILE A 283 -0.15 1.22 18.57
N SER A 284 0.41 2.38 18.89
CA SER A 284 1.19 2.57 20.13
C SER A 284 0.44 2.21 21.40
N THR A 285 -0.90 2.25 21.40
CA THR A 285 -1.70 1.84 22.57
C THR A 285 -1.68 0.34 22.84
N LEU A 286 -1.35 -0.48 21.83
CA LEU A 286 -1.18 -1.93 22.00
C LEU A 286 0.02 -2.28 22.89
N GLY A 287 0.94 -1.34 23.08
CA GLY A 287 2.10 -1.49 23.95
C GLY A 287 1.79 -1.37 25.43
N LEU A 288 0.64 -0.87 25.87
CA LEU A 288 0.33 -0.81 27.30
C LEU A 288 0.28 -2.25 27.88
N PRO A 289 0.90 -2.49 29.07
CA PRO A 289 1.44 -1.51 30.01
C PRO A 289 2.96 -1.25 29.91
N THR A 290 3.62 -1.63 28.82
CA THR A 290 5.06 -1.45 28.61
C THR A 290 5.43 0.04 28.65
N PRO A 291 6.49 0.42 29.37
CA PRO A 291 7.05 1.76 29.31
C PRO A 291 7.61 2.12 27.92
N VAL A 292 7.04 3.15 27.27
CA VAL A 292 7.45 3.58 25.91
C VAL A 292 7.88 5.04 25.87
N GLN A 293 9.09 5.27 25.36
CA GLN A 293 9.65 6.58 25.04
C GLN A 293 9.58 6.86 23.54
N TYR A 294 9.12 8.06 23.17
CA TYR A 294 9.08 8.56 21.79
C TYR A 294 10.11 9.66 21.59
N LEU A 295 10.98 9.51 20.59
CA LEU A 295 12.00 10.50 20.24
C LEU A 295 11.67 11.06 18.86
N THR A 296 11.31 12.34 18.80
CA THR A 296 10.84 13.01 17.58
C THR A 296 11.80 14.11 17.14
N MET A 297 11.76 14.46 15.86
CA MET A 297 12.70 15.43 15.28
C MET A 297 12.07 16.23 14.13
N ASN A 298 12.84 17.11 13.48
CA ASN A 298 12.36 17.93 12.37
C ASN A 298 12.19 17.11 11.07
N ASP A 299 11.28 16.15 11.12
CA ASP A 299 10.89 15.23 10.05
C ASP A 299 9.36 14.99 10.09
N TRP A 300 8.88 13.86 9.56
CA TRP A 300 7.46 13.48 9.64
C TRP A 300 6.91 13.33 11.07
N THR A 301 7.77 13.19 12.08
CA THR A 301 7.39 13.09 13.50
C THR A 301 7.26 14.44 14.21
N ARG A 302 7.62 15.56 13.56
CA ARG A 302 7.69 16.89 14.19
C ARG A 302 6.43 17.33 14.94
N SER A 303 5.26 16.88 14.47
CA SER A 303 3.97 17.27 15.04
C SER A 303 3.46 16.30 16.11
N PHE A 304 4.08 15.13 16.27
CA PHE A 304 3.58 14.05 17.13
C PHE A 304 3.52 14.45 18.61
N GLU A 305 4.56 15.11 19.12
CA GLU A 305 4.63 15.57 20.52
C GLU A 305 3.48 16.54 20.85
N LYS A 306 3.11 17.39 19.89
CA LYS A 306 2.02 18.37 20.06
C LYS A 306 0.64 17.76 19.83
N ASN A 307 0.48 16.97 18.77
CA ASN A 307 -0.84 16.61 18.24
C ASN A 307 -1.36 15.26 18.77
N ASN A 308 -0.49 14.29 19.03
CA ASN A 308 -0.90 12.91 19.32
C ASN A 308 -0.48 12.47 20.74
N TYR A 309 0.74 12.81 21.16
CA TYR A 309 1.29 12.40 22.45
C TYR A 309 0.45 12.80 23.68
N PRO A 310 -0.19 13.99 23.75
CA PRO A 310 -1.00 14.35 24.91
C PRO A 310 -2.15 13.36 25.18
N THR A 311 -2.72 12.77 24.12
CA THR A 311 -3.76 11.75 24.25
C THR A 311 -3.18 10.39 24.66
N ILE A 312 -1.99 10.02 24.18
CA ILE A 312 -1.27 8.82 24.64
C ILE A 312 -0.95 8.95 26.13
N ARG A 313 -0.42 10.09 26.57
CA ARG A 313 -0.11 10.36 27.99
C ARG A 313 -1.36 10.21 28.86
N ARG A 314 -2.47 10.85 28.48
CA ARG A 314 -3.77 10.71 29.18
C ARG A 314 -4.24 9.26 29.24
N LEU A 315 -4.02 8.47 28.18
CA LEU A 315 -4.37 7.06 28.16
C LEU A 315 -3.52 6.23 29.14
N TYR A 316 -2.21 6.50 29.27
CA TYR A 316 -1.38 5.88 30.32
C TYR A 316 -1.85 6.29 31.73
N GLU A 317 -2.06 7.59 31.96
CA GLU A 317 -2.50 8.12 33.26
C GLU A 317 -3.86 7.55 33.70
N ALA A 318 -4.83 7.52 32.79
CA ALA A 318 -6.17 6.99 33.04
C ALA A 318 -6.20 5.47 33.33
N ASN A 319 -5.10 4.76 33.05
CA ASN A 319 -4.93 3.34 33.37
C ASN A 319 -3.93 3.10 34.51
N GLY A 320 -3.60 4.13 35.31
CA GLY A 320 -2.71 4.00 36.47
C GLY A 320 -1.23 3.84 36.12
N LEU A 321 -0.84 4.16 34.88
CA LEU A 321 0.52 3.96 34.36
C LEU A 321 1.28 5.30 34.22
N LYS A 322 1.05 6.23 35.14
CA LYS A 322 1.72 7.54 35.15
C LYS A 322 3.25 7.36 35.10
N GLY A 323 3.91 8.14 34.26
CA GLY A 323 5.37 8.09 34.09
C GLY A 323 5.89 6.95 33.20
N ARG A 324 5.05 5.98 32.79
CA ARG A 324 5.44 4.91 31.83
C ARG A 324 5.41 5.35 30.38
N THR A 325 5.26 6.64 30.10
CA THR A 325 5.46 7.15 28.75
C THR A 325 6.17 8.49 28.79
N ASP A 326 7.01 8.71 27.79
CA ASP A 326 7.84 9.89 27.65
C ASP A 326 7.90 10.29 26.16
N CYS A 327 7.97 11.59 25.88
CA CYS A 327 8.17 12.09 24.53
C CYS A 327 9.07 13.32 24.57
N LYS A 328 9.95 13.43 23.56
CA LYS A 328 10.79 14.62 23.39
C LYS A 328 11.02 14.92 21.91
N TYR A 329 10.76 16.17 21.52
CA TYR A 329 11.15 16.73 20.23
C TYR A 329 12.55 17.37 20.25
N TRP A 330 13.27 17.21 19.15
CA TRP A 330 14.49 17.96 18.84
C TRP A 330 14.39 18.63 17.47
N SER A 331 14.82 19.89 17.37
CA SER A 331 14.95 20.56 16.07
C SER A 331 16.23 20.13 15.32
N THR A 332 16.44 18.83 15.17
CA THR A 332 17.57 18.22 14.45
C THR A 332 17.09 17.54 13.17
N PRO A 333 18.00 17.25 12.21
CA PRO A 333 17.72 16.34 11.11
C PRO A 333 17.29 14.94 11.59
N HIS A 334 16.81 14.11 10.64
CA HIS A 334 16.39 12.73 10.88
C HIS A 334 17.58 11.82 11.24
N GLU A 335 17.87 11.71 12.53
CA GLU A 335 19.03 10.98 13.04
C GLU A 335 18.84 10.48 14.48
N TYR A 336 19.48 9.36 14.81
CA TYR A 336 19.62 8.86 16.18
C TYR A 336 20.92 9.39 16.82
N ASP A 337 21.00 10.71 16.96
CA ASP A 337 22.16 11.41 17.49
C ASP A 337 22.41 11.13 19.00
N LYS A 338 23.54 11.61 19.51
CA LYS A 338 23.98 11.36 20.88
C LYS A 338 22.91 11.73 21.92
N PRO A 339 22.30 12.93 21.93
CA PRO A 339 21.27 13.28 22.92
C PRO A 339 20.08 12.30 22.96
N LYS A 340 19.63 11.82 21.79
CA LYS A 340 18.55 10.83 21.69
C LYS A 340 18.99 9.47 22.25
N ARG A 341 20.24 9.05 21.97
CA ARG A 341 20.81 7.80 22.50
C ARG A 341 20.95 7.85 24.03
N GLU A 342 21.45 8.95 24.58
CA GLU A 342 21.60 9.17 26.03
C GLU A 342 20.25 9.07 26.76
N ARG A 343 19.20 9.64 26.17
CA ARG A 343 17.84 9.53 26.72
C ARG A 343 17.30 8.11 26.66
N THR A 344 17.68 7.35 25.63
CA THR A 344 17.33 5.93 25.50
C THR A 344 17.99 5.08 26.58
N TYR A 345 19.26 5.33 26.88
CA TYR A 345 20.00 4.61 27.93
C TYR A 345 19.35 4.83 29.30
N TRP A 346 18.99 6.08 29.61
CA TRP A 346 18.22 6.41 30.82
C TRP A 346 16.90 5.63 30.89
N TRP A 347 16.14 5.59 29.79
CA TRP A 347 14.87 4.86 29.76
C TRP A 347 15.04 3.36 30.03
N MET A 348 16.10 2.75 29.49
CA MET A 348 16.42 1.34 29.72
C MET A 348 16.83 1.08 31.18
N GLU A 349 17.71 1.90 31.76
CA GLU A 349 18.10 1.75 33.18
C GLU A 349 16.90 1.89 34.11
N LYS A 350 16.06 2.91 33.88
CA LYS A 350 14.86 3.16 34.69
C LYS A 350 13.93 1.96 34.72
N TRP A 351 13.63 1.37 33.56
CA TRP A 351 12.56 0.38 33.45
C TRP A 351 13.02 -1.08 33.43
N LEU A 352 14.26 -1.35 33.02
CA LEU A 352 14.82 -2.70 33.05
C LEU A 352 15.59 -2.96 34.34
N ARG A 353 16.25 -1.96 34.95
CA ARG A 353 16.96 -2.14 36.22
C ARG A 353 16.30 -1.46 37.43
N GLY A 354 15.25 -0.68 37.23
CA GLY A 354 14.66 0.11 38.31
C GLY A 354 15.53 1.28 38.77
N LYS A 355 16.53 1.68 37.97
CA LYS A 355 17.49 2.74 38.31
C LYS A 355 17.14 4.02 37.56
N ASP A 356 16.39 4.91 38.21
CA ASP A 356 16.10 6.23 37.64
C ASP A 356 17.22 7.22 37.96
N HIS A 357 18.02 7.55 36.94
CA HIS A 357 19.12 8.53 37.05
C HIS A 357 18.64 9.99 36.97
N GLY A 358 17.33 10.25 36.95
CA GLY A 358 16.76 11.60 36.88
C GLY A 358 16.86 12.27 35.50
N GLY A 359 17.55 11.65 34.54
CA GLY A 359 17.72 12.20 33.19
C GLY A 359 18.63 11.36 32.29
N PRO A 360 18.90 11.82 31.05
CA PRO A 360 19.75 11.15 30.08
C PRO A 360 21.11 10.68 30.66
N ILE A 361 21.56 9.49 30.27
CA ILE A 361 22.85 8.94 30.70
C ILE A 361 23.90 9.31 29.67
N THR A 362 24.94 10.02 30.08
CA THR A 362 26.02 10.51 29.21
C THR A 362 26.69 9.39 28.43
N GLU A 363 26.74 9.54 27.10
CA GLU A 363 27.48 8.67 26.21
C GLU A 363 28.95 9.12 26.19
N GLY A 364 29.80 8.30 26.80
CA GLY A 364 31.26 8.47 26.71
C GLY A 364 31.77 8.27 25.29
N GLN A 365 33.09 8.43 25.09
CA GLN A 365 33.69 8.11 23.79
C GLN A 365 33.53 6.61 23.49
N VAL A 366 32.99 6.32 22.30
CA VAL A 366 32.75 4.95 21.81
C VAL A 366 33.49 4.79 20.49
N LYS A 367 34.54 3.96 20.51
CA LYS A 367 35.27 3.58 19.29
C LYS A 367 34.46 2.54 18.55
N THR A 368 33.97 2.88 17.36
CA THR A 368 33.31 1.92 16.47
C THR A 368 34.35 1.14 15.66
N LEU A 369 33.96 -0.03 15.18
CA LEU A 369 34.77 -0.83 14.28
C LEU A 369 34.51 -0.42 12.82
N PRO A 370 35.49 -0.63 11.92
CA PRO A 370 35.25 -0.46 10.49
C PRO A 370 34.03 -1.28 10.06
N VAL A 371 33.12 -0.65 9.33
CA VAL A 371 31.85 -1.27 8.91
C VAL A 371 32.08 -2.60 8.20
N GLN A 372 33.10 -2.66 7.33
CA GLN A 372 33.43 -3.86 6.58
C GLN A 372 33.84 -5.03 7.47
N THR A 373 34.48 -4.76 8.61
CA THR A 373 34.83 -5.79 9.60
C THR A 373 33.58 -6.53 10.08
N LEU A 374 32.52 -5.79 10.42
CA LEU A 374 31.26 -6.38 10.87
C LEU A 374 30.45 -7.02 9.73
N VAL A 375 30.50 -6.46 8.52
CA VAL A 375 29.88 -7.05 7.32
C VAL A 375 30.52 -8.39 6.95
N ASN A 376 31.83 -8.54 7.18
CA ASN A 376 32.59 -9.74 6.87
C ASN A 376 32.39 -10.87 7.89
N LEU A 377 31.84 -10.60 9.08
CA LEU A 377 31.48 -11.64 10.03
C LEU A 377 30.37 -12.52 9.45
N LYS A 378 30.68 -13.81 9.24
CA LYS A 378 29.79 -14.82 8.68
C LYS A 378 29.97 -16.17 9.37
N ALA A 379 28.96 -17.00 9.26
CA ALA A 379 28.95 -18.39 9.68
C ALA A 379 28.35 -19.23 8.56
N ALA A 380 28.72 -20.50 8.47
CA ALA A 380 28.04 -21.44 7.57
C ALA A 380 26.60 -21.64 8.07
N VAL A 381 25.63 -21.60 7.15
CA VAL A 381 24.21 -21.86 7.46
C VAL A 381 23.73 -23.01 6.59
N PRO A 382 23.45 -24.19 7.16
CA PRO A 382 22.98 -25.33 6.40
C PRO A 382 21.65 -25.04 5.69
N LYS A 383 21.55 -25.44 4.41
CA LYS A 383 20.27 -25.51 3.66
C LYS A 383 19.49 -24.19 3.59
N ASN A 384 20.12 -23.02 3.73
CA ASN A 384 19.40 -21.74 3.66
C ASN A 384 18.79 -21.49 2.28
N LYS A 385 17.45 -21.50 2.19
CA LYS A 385 16.70 -21.26 0.95
C LYS A 385 16.43 -19.77 0.69
N GLY A 386 16.81 -18.90 1.62
CA GLY A 386 16.63 -17.45 1.53
C GLY A 386 15.17 -16.99 1.60
N LEU A 387 14.98 -15.67 1.58
CA LEU A 387 13.65 -15.05 1.73
C LEU A 387 12.71 -15.32 0.54
N ALA A 388 13.26 -15.58 -0.66
CA ALA A 388 12.47 -15.89 -1.84
C ALA A 388 11.62 -17.15 -1.69
N HIS A 389 12.08 -18.12 -0.88
CA HIS A 389 11.37 -19.35 -0.61
C HIS A 389 10.17 -19.17 0.34
N ILE A 390 10.08 -18.05 1.06
CA ILE A 390 8.97 -17.78 1.99
C ILE A 390 7.64 -17.73 1.22
N SER A 391 7.61 -17.19 0.00
CA SER A 391 6.41 -17.24 -0.83
C SER A 391 5.95 -18.65 -1.10
N GLN A 392 6.85 -19.62 -1.30
CA GLN A 392 6.46 -21.01 -1.50
C GLN A 392 5.93 -21.65 -0.21
N ILE A 393 6.52 -21.34 0.94
CA ILE A 393 6.04 -21.79 2.26
C ILE A 393 4.65 -21.22 2.56
N HIS A 394 4.45 -19.92 2.33
CA HIS A 394 3.18 -19.26 2.53
C HIS A 394 2.16 -19.75 1.51
N ALA A 395 2.51 -19.79 0.23
CA ALA A 395 1.68 -20.32 -0.83
C ALA A 395 1.25 -21.75 -0.47
N ALA A 396 2.12 -22.67 -0.07
CA ALA A 396 1.72 -24.03 0.30
C ALA A 396 0.69 -24.07 1.45
N LYS A 397 0.79 -23.17 2.44
CA LYS A 397 -0.16 -23.09 3.57
C LYS A 397 -1.47 -22.38 3.23
N VAL A 398 -1.42 -21.42 2.31
CA VAL A 398 -2.58 -20.58 1.94
C VAL A 398 -3.05 -20.86 0.51
N ARG A 399 -2.55 -21.94 -0.12
CA ARG A 399 -2.80 -22.26 -1.53
C ARG A 399 -4.28 -22.52 -1.64
N TYR A 400 -4.95 -21.63 -2.34
CA TYR A 400 -6.31 -21.88 -2.71
C TYR A 400 -6.35 -23.12 -3.62
N ALA A 401 -6.95 -24.19 -3.14
CA ALA A 401 -7.30 -25.35 -3.94
C ALA A 401 -8.74 -25.16 -4.42
N ALA A 402 -8.92 -25.14 -5.74
CA ALA A 402 -10.26 -25.05 -6.31
C ALA A 402 -11.08 -26.27 -5.87
N PRO A 403 -12.28 -26.08 -5.28
CA PRO A 403 -13.07 -27.21 -4.78
C PRO A 403 -13.62 -28.01 -5.96
N LYS A 404 -13.84 -29.31 -5.76
CA LYS A 404 -14.67 -30.09 -6.67
C LYS A 404 -16.11 -29.59 -6.52
N ILE A 405 -16.69 -29.09 -7.61
CA ILE A 405 -18.07 -28.60 -7.66
C ILE A 405 -18.83 -29.52 -8.61
N THR A 406 -19.85 -30.20 -8.09
CA THR A 406 -20.59 -31.26 -8.79
C THR A 406 -22.06 -30.93 -8.98
N SER A 407 -22.61 -29.99 -8.21
CA SER A 407 -24.01 -29.56 -8.31
C SER A 407 -24.16 -28.04 -8.32
N ARG A 408 -25.28 -27.56 -8.89
CA ARG A 408 -25.62 -26.12 -8.91
C ARG A 408 -25.66 -25.53 -7.51
N LYS A 409 -26.21 -26.27 -6.54
CA LYS A 409 -26.27 -25.89 -5.12
C LYS A 409 -24.88 -25.62 -4.53
N GLU A 410 -23.90 -26.49 -4.84
CA GLU A 410 -22.51 -26.31 -4.42
C GLU A 410 -21.87 -25.08 -5.06
N TRP A 411 -22.11 -24.86 -6.36
CA TRP A 411 -21.63 -23.67 -7.05
C TRP A 411 -22.22 -22.38 -6.44
N GLU A 412 -23.51 -22.34 -6.13
CA GLU A 412 -24.14 -21.18 -5.51
C GLU A 412 -23.59 -20.89 -4.11
N ALA A 413 -23.31 -21.94 -3.32
CA ALA A 413 -22.66 -21.81 -2.02
C ALA A 413 -21.22 -21.27 -2.15
N TYR A 414 -20.45 -21.82 -3.10
CA TYR A 414 -19.12 -21.32 -3.45
C TYR A 414 -19.17 -19.85 -3.87
N ARG A 415 -20.13 -19.49 -4.72
CA ARG A 415 -20.33 -18.14 -5.22
C ARG A 415 -20.61 -17.14 -4.10
N ARG A 416 -21.51 -17.47 -3.16
CA ARG A 416 -21.81 -16.62 -1.99
C ARG A 416 -20.57 -16.39 -1.13
N LYS A 417 -19.82 -17.46 -0.81
CA LYS A 417 -18.59 -17.38 0.00
C LYS A 417 -17.54 -16.47 -0.66
N MET A 418 -17.29 -16.67 -1.95
CA MET A 418 -16.28 -15.92 -2.69
C MET A 418 -16.67 -14.45 -2.89
N LEU A 419 -17.95 -14.15 -3.11
CA LEU A 419 -18.44 -12.76 -3.18
C LEU A 419 -18.22 -12.01 -1.87
N ALA A 420 -18.46 -12.67 -0.72
CA ALA A 420 -18.17 -12.07 0.58
C ALA A 420 -16.67 -11.80 0.76
N ALA A 421 -15.82 -12.76 0.39
CA ALA A 421 -14.36 -12.59 0.41
C ALA A 421 -13.91 -11.43 -0.49
N LEU A 422 -14.45 -11.33 -1.72
CA LEU A 422 -14.08 -10.28 -2.66
C LEU A 422 -14.42 -8.88 -2.12
N ARG A 423 -15.60 -8.70 -1.52
CA ARG A 423 -15.97 -7.43 -0.88
C ARG A 423 -14.98 -7.05 0.22
N GLY A 424 -14.57 -8.03 1.05
CA GLY A 424 -13.54 -7.85 2.06
C GLY A 424 -12.18 -7.44 1.46
N LEU A 425 -11.76 -8.03 0.34
CA LEU A 425 -10.49 -7.71 -0.31
C LEU A 425 -10.49 -6.29 -0.91
N LEU A 426 -11.58 -5.89 -1.57
CA LEU A 426 -11.67 -4.59 -2.26
C LEU A 426 -12.01 -3.41 -1.33
N GLY A 427 -12.59 -3.72 -0.16
CA GLY A 427 -13.04 -2.72 0.81
C GLY A 427 -14.33 -2.04 0.36
N ASP A 428 -15.05 -1.46 1.32
CA ASP A 428 -16.31 -0.80 1.03
C ASP A 428 -16.09 0.52 0.28
N PRO A 429 -16.89 0.79 -0.77
CA PRO A 429 -16.89 2.09 -1.42
C PRO A 429 -17.40 3.16 -0.45
N LEU A 430 -16.88 4.37 -0.57
CA LEU A 430 -17.42 5.53 0.14
C LEU A 430 -18.81 5.89 -0.45
N PRO A 431 -19.70 6.54 0.33
CA PRO A 431 -20.99 6.97 -0.17
C PRO A 431 -20.85 7.83 -1.44
N ARG A 432 -21.68 7.55 -2.45
CA ARG A 432 -21.80 8.37 -3.66
C ARG A 432 -22.42 9.73 -3.32
N GLN A 433 -21.97 10.79 -3.97
CA GLN A 433 -22.51 12.14 -3.81
C GLN A 433 -23.04 12.67 -5.15
N GLY A 434 -24.30 13.09 -5.20
CA GLY A 434 -24.93 13.68 -6.38
C GLY A 434 -25.43 12.68 -7.44
N ALA A 435 -25.87 13.22 -8.57
CA ALA A 435 -26.42 12.49 -9.72
C ALA A 435 -25.52 12.67 -10.97
N ALA A 436 -25.71 11.78 -11.96
CA ALA A 436 -25.01 11.91 -13.23
C ALA A 436 -25.38 13.21 -13.94
N ARG A 437 -24.38 13.90 -14.51
CA ARG A 437 -24.55 15.19 -15.18
C ARG A 437 -24.22 15.09 -16.66
N LEU A 438 -25.16 15.52 -17.50
CA LEU A 438 -24.91 15.75 -18.93
C LEU A 438 -24.12 17.04 -19.10
N VAL A 439 -22.94 16.94 -19.69
CA VAL A 439 -22.03 18.06 -19.94
C VAL A 439 -22.23 18.63 -21.34
N GLY A 440 -22.53 17.77 -22.30
CA GLY A 440 -22.80 18.19 -23.67
C GLY A 440 -23.33 17.04 -24.51
N THR A 441 -23.93 17.38 -25.64
CA THR A 441 -24.41 16.43 -26.64
C THR A 441 -23.99 16.94 -28.01
N GLU A 442 -23.55 16.04 -28.88
CA GLU A 442 -23.31 16.32 -30.29
C GLU A 442 -23.90 15.21 -31.15
N THR A 443 -24.29 15.53 -32.38
CA THR A 443 -24.72 14.54 -33.37
C THR A 443 -23.71 14.52 -34.51
N ARG A 444 -23.15 13.36 -34.80
CA ARG A 444 -22.12 13.19 -35.84
C ARG A 444 -22.21 11.80 -36.45
N ASP A 445 -22.10 11.72 -37.78
CA ASP A 445 -22.03 10.46 -38.54
C ASP A 445 -23.13 9.44 -38.16
N GLY A 446 -24.36 9.94 -38.00
CA GLY A 446 -25.54 9.14 -37.63
C GLY A 446 -25.60 8.70 -36.16
N LEU A 447 -24.72 9.22 -35.30
CA LEU A 447 -24.67 8.92 -33.87
C LEU A 447 -24.94 10.18 -33.05
N VAL A 448 -25.69 10.01 -31.95
CA VAL A 448 -25.71 10.98 -30.86
C VAL A 448 -24.64 10.59 -29.85
N ILE A 449 -23.77 11.54 -29.52
CA ILE A 449 -22.67 11.39 -28.58
C ILE A 449 -22.94 12.31 -27.38
N GLU A 450 -23.16 11.72 -26.22
CA GLU A 450 -23.40 12.44 -24.96
C GLU A 450 -22.14 12.39 -24.09
N ARG A 451 -21.72 13.53 -23.55
CA ARG A 451 -20.62 13.67 -22.58
C ARG A 451 -21.18 13.70 -21.17
N LEU A 452 -20.75 12.79 -20.31
CA LEU A 452 -21.33 12.59 -18.98
C LEU A 452 -20.29 12.57 -17.87
N LEU A 453 -20.61 13.16 -16.73
CA LEU A 453 -19.91 12.94 -15.46
C LEU A 453 -20.79 12.09 -14.54
N CYS A 454 -20.34 10.86 -14.25
CA CYS A 454 -21.05 9.91 -13.39
C CYS A 454 -20.42 9.88 -11.99
N PRO A 455 -21.14 10.28 -10.92
CA PRO A 455 -20.62 10.17 -9.56
C PRO A 455 -20.38 8.71 -9.16
N SER A 456 -19.16 8.40 -8.71
CA SER A 456 -18.75 7.06 -8.29
C SER A 456 -18.88 6.88 -6.79
N GLU A 457 -17.86 7.30 -6.05
CA GLU A 457 -17.80 7.27 -4.60
C GLU A 457 -17.09 8.53 -4.08
N ALA A 458 -17.51 8.99 -2.91
CA ALA A 458 -17.14 10.33 -2.45
C ALA A 458 -17.36 11.34 -3.59
N GLY A 459 -16.55 12.40 -3.66
CA GLY A 459 -16.61 13.39 -4.73
C GLY A 459 -16.03 12.94 -6.08
N ILE A 460 -15.76 11.65 -6.31
CA ILE A 460 -15.21 11.17 -7.59
C ILE A 460 -16.29 11.20 -8.67
N LEU A 461 -15.97 11.85 -9.78
CA LEU A 461 -16.75 11.89 -11.02
C LEU A 461 -16.02 11.09 -12.10
N VAL A 462 -16.71 10.13 -12.70
CA VAL A 462 -16.21 9.29 -13.79
C VAL A 462 -16.66 9.92 -15.11
N PRO A 463 -15.74 10.45 -15.93
CA PRO A 463 -16.11 10.98 -17.23
C PRO A 463 -16.38 9.83 -18.21
N ALA A 464 -17.50 9.90 -18.91
CA ALA A 464 -17.94 8.88 -19.84
C ALA A 464 -18.53 9.50 -21.11
N LEU A 465 -18.41 8.78 -22.21
CA LEU A 465 -19.14 9.05 -23.44
C LEU A 465 -20.26 8.03 -23.61
N VAL A 466 -21.42 8.45 -24.08
CA VAL A 466 -22.50 7.56 -24.51
C VAL A 466 -22.75 7.78 -25.99
N LEU A 467 -22.61 6.73 -26.77
CA LEU A 467 -22.87 6.71 -28.20
C LEU A 467 -24.16 5.93 -28.44
N ARG A 468 -25.10 6.52 -29.17
CA ARG A 468 -26.34 5.85 -29.59
C ARG A 468 -26.71 6.26 -31.02
N PRO A 469 -27.41 5.41 -31.78
CA PRO A 469 -27.85 5.77 -33.12
C PRO A 469 -28.84 6.95 -33.08
N ALA A 470 -28.67 7.90 -33.99
CA ALA A 470 -29.61 9.01 -34.15
C ALA A 470 -30.95 8.50 -34.69
N GLY A 471 -32.06 9.07 -34.22
CA GLY A 471 -33.40 8.77 -34.74
C GLY A 471 -33.99 7.39 -34.39
N ARG A 472 -33.28 6.53 -33.67
CA ARG A 472 -33.79 5.20 -33.28
C ARG A 472 -34.63 5.28 -32.00
N ALA A 473 -35.88 4.83 -32.08
CA ALA A 473 -36.79 4.74 -30.94
C ALA A 473 -36.73 3.36 -30.26
N GLY A 474 -37.15 3.28 -29.00
CA GLY A 474 -37.23 2.04 -28.23
C GLY A 474 -36.01 1.76 -27.35
N LYS A 475 -36.09 0.66 -26.58
CA LYS A 475 -35.01 0.22 -25.70
C LYS A 475 -33.98 -0.56 -26.51
N LEU A 476 -32.70 -0.21 -26.35
CA LEU A 476 -31.60 -0.85 -27.03
C LEU A 476 -30.72 -1.64 -26.05
N PRO A 477 -30.09 -2.74 -26.48
CA PRO A 477 -29.03 -3.38 -25.71
C PRO A 477 -27.88 -2.39 -25.44
N ALA A 478 -27.25 -2.49 -24.28
CA ALA A 478 -26.16 -1.60 -23.89
C ALA A 478 -24.83 -2.34 -23.72
N VAL A 479 -23.74 -1.70 -24.11
CA VAL A 479 -22.38 -2.22 -23.96
C VAL A 479 -21.51 -1.16 -23.29
N ILE A 480 -20.93 -1.48 -22.14
CA ILE A 480 -19.91 -0.63 -21.50
C ILE A 480 -18.54 -1.14 -21.94
N ILE A 481 -17.66 -0.29 -22.47
CA ILE A 481 -16.33 -0.68 -22.94
C ILE A 481 -15.26 0.08 -22.17
N CYS A 482 -14.44 -0.63 -21.42
CA CYS A 482 -13.33 -0.09 -20.64
C CYS A 482 -11.99 -0.53 -21.25
N GLY A 483 -11.06 0.41 -21.45
CA GLY A 483 -9.75 0.14 -22.03
C GLY A 483 -8.64 0.95 -21.38
N ASP A 484 -7.43 0.40 -21.41
CA ASP A 484 -6.27 0.95 -20.70
C ASP A 484 -5.87 2.36 -21.10
N ARG A 485 -6.06 2.66 -22.39
CA ARG A 485 -5.75 3.96 -23.00
C ARG A 485 -6.90 4.98 -22.87
N GLY A 486 -7.98 4.60 -22.20
CA GLY A 486 -9.16 5.43 -21.97
C GLY A 486 -10.09 5.55 -23.19
N LYS A 487 -11.21 6.23 -22.96
CA LYS A 487 -12.33 6.40 -23.89
C LYS A 487 -11.95 7.15 -25.17
N ALA A 488 -10.98 8.07 -25.13
CA ALA A 488 -10.51 8.76 -26.33
C ALA A 488 -9.90 7.79 -27.34
N ALA A 489 -9.09 6.84 -26.88
CA ALA A 489 -8.51 5.80 -27.74
C ALA A 489 -9.58 4.80 -28.23
N LEU A 490 -10.59 4.50 -27.41
CA LEU A 490 -11.71 3.64 -27.80
C LEU A 490 -12.64 4.32 -28.83
N LEU A 491 -12.85 5.63 -28.71
CA LEU A 491 -13.64 6.42 -29.65
C LEU A 491 -12.96 6.54 -31.01
N ALA A 492 -11.63 6.67 -31.02
CA ALA A 492 -10.82 6.77 -32.24
C ALA A 492 -10.58 5.42 -32.94
N ALA A 493 -10.92 4.30 -32.30
CA ALA A 493 -10.73 2.98 -32.89
C ALA A 493 -11.72 2.74 -34.04
N SER A 494 -11.22 2.10 -35.11
CA SER A 494 -11.99 1.72 -36.29
C SER A 494 -12.11 0.20 -36.41
N GLY A 495 -13.05 -0.29 -37.22
CA GLY A 495 -13.31 -1.72 -37.44
C GLY A 495 -14.70 -2.16 -36.97
N GLY A 496 -15.07 -3.41 -37.28
CA GLY A 496 -16.41 -3.96 -37.04
C GLY A 496 -16.81 -4.00 -35.55
N ASP A 497 -15.83 -4.14 -34.66
CA ASP A 497 -16.04 -4.17 -33.20
C ASP A 497 -15.79 -2.80 -32.52
N SER A 498 -15.60 -1.73 -33.29
CA SER A 498 -15.40 -0.38 -32.75
C SER A 498 -16.64 0.15 -32.04
N ALA A 499 -16.44 1.10 -31.12
CA ALA A 499 -17.54 1.73 -30.38
C ALA A 499 -18.58 2.37 -31.32
N ALA A 500 -18.13 3.03 -32.38
CA ALA A 500 -19.01 3.64 -33.38
C ALA A 500 -19.77 2.57 -34.20
N ALA A 501 -19.11 1.49 -34.63
CA ALA A 501 -19.76 0.42 -35.37
C ALA A 501 -20.83 -0.29 -34.52
N LEU A 502 -20.53 -0.58 -33.26
CA LEU A 502 -21.47 -1.18 -32.32
C LEU A 502 -22.70 -0.28 -32.08
N ALA A 503 -22.49 1.02 -31.94
CA ALA A 503 -23.57 1.99 -31.75
C ALA A 503 -24.47 2.09 -32.99
N ARG A 504 -23.89 2.19 -34.20
CA ARG A 504 -24.64 2.18 -35.47
C ARG A 504 -25.41 0.87 -35.66
N GLY A 505 -24.82 -0.24 -35.21
CA GLY A 505 -25.46 -1.56 -35.16
C GLY A 505 -26.60 -1.69 -34.14
N GLY A 506 -27.06 -0.61 -33.51
CA GLY A 506 -28.25 -0.62 -32.66
C GLY A 506 -28.00 -0.84 -31.17
N ARG A 507 -26.84 -0.42 -30.65
CA ARG A 507 -26.51 -0.52 -29.22
C ARG A 507 -26.33 0.86 -28.62
N VAL A 508 -26.59 0.98 -27.33
CA VAL A 508 -26.10 2.10 -26.51
C VAL A 508 -24.70 1.72 -26.04
N VAL A 509 -23.67 2.40 -26.56
CA VAL A 509 -22.27 2.12 -26.20
C VAL A 509 -21.78 3.17 -25.22
N VAL A 510 -21.23 2.74 -24.09
CA VAL A 510 -20.72 3.65 -23.05
C VAL A 510 -19.23 3.44 -22.84
N LEU A 511 -18.46 4.52 -22.95
CA LEU A 511 -17.01 4.53 -22.83
C LEU A 511 -16.59 5.35 -21.61
N PRO A 512 -16.37 4.74 -20.44
CA PRO A 512 -15.90 5.46 -19.26
C PRO A 512 -14.37 5.49 -19.16
N ASP A 513 -13.83 6.60 -18.65
CA ASP A 513 -12.49 6.62 -18.07
C ASP A 513 -12.59 6.34 -16.58
N VAL A 514 -12.45 5.08 -16.22
CA VAL A 514 -12.35 4.65 -14.82
C VAL A 514 -11.05 5.19 -14.22
N ARG A 515 -10.95 5.25 -12.88
CA ARG A 515 -9.75 5.79 -12.22
C ARG A 515 -8.47 5.14 -12.76
N PHE A 516 -7.44 5.98 -12.96
CA PHE A 516 -6.14 5.63 -13.54
C PHE A 516 -6.14 5.31 -15.05
N THR A 517 -7.22 5.64 -15.77
CA THR A 517 -7.31 5.55 -17.25
C THR A 517 -7.79 6.88 -17.85
N GLY A 518 -7.45 7.15 -19.11
CA GLY A 518 -7.86 8.35 -19.86
C GLY A 518 -7.73 9.66 -19.08
N GLU A 519 -8.82 10.42 -18.96
CA GLU A 519 -8.87 11.70 -18.22
C GLU A 519 -8.57 11.56 -16.71
N LEU A 520 -8.70 10.36 -16.14
CA LEU A 520 -8.36 10.07 -14.74
C LEU A 520 -6.98 9.41 -14.60
N ALA A 521 -6.15 9.37 -15.65
CA ALA A 521 -4.81 8.82 -15.60
C ALA A 521 -3.84 9.73 -14.82
N LEU A 522 -3.01 9.15 -13.95
CA LEU A 522 -2.12 9.95 -13.09
C LEU A 522 -1.04 10.74 -13.84
N GLY A 523 -0.60 10.25 -15.01
CA GLY A 523 0.36 10.97 -15.86
C GLY A 523 -0.17 12.32 -16.35
N ALA A 524 -1.51 12.48 -16.44
CA ALA A 524 -2.14 13.75 -16.82
C ALA A 524 -1.91 14.87 -15.78
N PHE A 525 -1.45 14.52 -14.57
CA PHE A 525 -1.31 15.46 -13.45
C PHE A 525 0.13 15.80 -13.11
N ALA A 526 1.11 15.25 -13.84
CA ALA A 526 2.54 15.30 -13.49
C ALA A 526 3.05 16.72 -13.16
N GLY A 527 2.60 17.74 -13.89
CA GLY A 527 2.99 19.14 -13.67
C GLY A 527 2.41 19.78 -12.39
N LEU A 528 1.17 19.45 -12.01
CA LEU A 528 0.56 19.91 -10.75
C LEU A 528 1.18 19.17 -9.56
N ILE A 529 1.42 17.87 -9.75
CA ILE A 529 2.06 17.00 -8.77
C ILE A 529 3.45 17.48 -8.44
N ALA A 530 4.28 17.79 -9.44
CA ALA A 530 5.63 18.29 -9.23
C ALA A 530 5.66 19.55 -8.35
N LYS A 531 4.62 20.39 -8.44
CA LYS A 531 4.44 21.60 -7.61
C LYS A 531 3.94 21.29 -6.20
N LEU A 532 3.12 20.24 -6.02
CA LEU A 532 2.62 19.79 -4.72
C LEU A 532 3.61 18.86 -3.97
N THR A 533 4.56 18.26 -4.69
CA THR A 533 5.63 17.42 -4.13
C THR A 533 6.82 18.28 -3.76
N THR A 534 7.02 18.55 -2.47
CA THR A 534 8.20 19.29 -1.95
C THR A 534 9.39 18.38 -1.61
N PHE A 535 9.43 17.15 -2.14
CA PHE A 535 10.24 16.07 -1.56
C PHE A 535 11.62 15.87 -2.19
N LYS A 536 12.66 15.88 -1.34
CA LYS A 536 13.98 15.27 -1.60
C LYS A 536 14.01 13.88 -0.90
N PRO A 537 14.46 12.79 -1.56
CA PRO A 537 14.55 11.48 -0.93
C PRO A 537 15.37 11.52 0.37
N CYS A 538 14.84 10.92 1.45
CA CYS A 538 15.50 10.93 2.77
C CYS A 538 16.71 9.98 2.90
N SER A 539 17.00 9.16 1.88
CA SER A 539 18.19 8.31 1.84
C SER A 539 18.50 7.87 0.40
N PRO A 540 19.77 7.88 -0.05
CA PRO A 540 20.19 7.21 -1.29
C PRO A 540 20.22 5.68 -1.15
N LEU A 541 19.98 5.14 0.05
CA LEU A 541 20.12 3.73 0.41
C LEU A 541 18.83 3.23 1.06
N GLY A 542 17.89 2.79 0.22
CA GLY A 542 16.63 2.22 0.67
C GLY A 542 15.51 2.54 -0.31
N GLU A 543 15.55 1.86 -1.46
CA GLU A 543 14.75 2.11 -2.66
C GLU A 543 15.26 3.33 -3.44
N GLY A 544 15.45 3.18 -4.76
CA GLY A 544 15.97 4.24 -5.64
C GLY A 544 15.07 5.48 -5.66
N ARG A 545 15.40 6.47 -6.51
CA ARG A 545 14.53 7.62 -6.81
C ARG A 545 13.08 7.15 -6.78
N ALA A 546 12.22 7.87 -6.06
CA ALA A 546 10.80 7.55 -5.97
C ALA A 546 10.35 7.02 -7.33
N GLY A 547 9.76 5.82 -7.34
CA GLY A 547 9.20 5.28 -8.58
C GLY A 547 8.26 6.32 -9.21
N SER A 548 7.79 6.08 -10.42
CA SER A 548 6.79 6.97 -11.02
C SER A 548 5.70 7.30 -10.00
N PHE A 549 5.20 8.52 -9.99
CA PHE A 549 4.14 8.95 -9.06
C PHE A 549 3.03 7.89 -8.97
N GLU A 550 2.63 7.34 -10.12
CA GLU A 550 1.71 6.21 -10.23
C GLU A 550 2.07 5.00 -9.36
N GLY A 551 3.35 4.64 -9.26
CA GLY A 551 3.84 3.60 -8.37
C GLY A 551 3.58 3.90 -6.89
N VAL A 552 3.81 5.14 -6.43
CA VAL A 552 3.54 5.54 -5.02
C VAL A 552 2.05 5.40 -4.70
N TRP A 553 1.16 5.86 -5.59
CA TRP A 553 -0.28 5.76 -5.36
C TRP A 553 -0.81 4.34 -5.46
N ARG A 554 -0.25 3.53 -6.37
CA ARG A 554 -0.51 2.09 -6.40
C ARG A 554 -0.25 1.45 -5.04
N ARG A 555 0.81 1.87 -4.34
CA ARG A 555 1.14 1.38 -2.99
C ARG A 555 0.21 1.93 -1.92
N ASN A 556 -0.07 3.23 -1.92
CA ASN A 556 -0.99 3.86 -0.98
C ASN A 556 -2.40 3.23 -1.04
N ALA A 557 -2.86 2.88 -2.24
CA ALA A 557 -4.13 2.17 -2.44
C ALA A 557 -4.21 0.85 -1.66
N MET A 558 -3.09 0.13 -1.48
CA MET A 558 -3.06 -1.07 -0.62
C MET A 558 -3.18 -0.70 0.86
N LEU A 559 -2.48 0.35 1.29
CA LEU A 559 -2.46 0.81 2.68
C LEU A 559 -3.86 1.25 3.15
N TRP A 560 -4.57 2.00 2.31
CA TRP A 560 -5.98 2.36 2.51
C TRP A 560 -6.92 1.15 2.51
N GLY A 561 -6.45 0.03 1.96
CA GLY A 561 -7.27 -1.11 1.64
C GLY A 561 -8.35 -0.76 0.62
N ARG A 562 -7.99 0.00 -0.41
CA ARG A 562 -8.84 0.30 -1.57
C ARG A 562 -7.98 0.08 -2.81
N PRO A 563 -7.72 -1.17 -3.23
CA PRO A 563 -6.86 -1.45 -4.36
C PRO A 563 -7.43 -0.82 -5.64
N ILE A 564 -6.54 -0.40 -6.55
CA ILE A 564 -6.92 0.38 -7.75
C ILE A 564 -7.94 -0.34 -8.63
N SER A 565 -7.80 -1.65 -8.81
CA SER A 565 -8.77 -2.46 -9.55
C SER A 565 -10.14 -2.51 -8.88
N GLY A 566 -10.19 -2.48 -7.54
CA GLY A 566 -11.45 -2.36 -6.79
C GLY A 566 -12.09 -1.00 -6.92
N MET A 567 -11.29 0.06 -6.86
CA MET A 567 -11.70 1.44 -7.13
C MET A 567 -12.27 1.58 -8.56
N ALA A 568 -11.55 1.11 -9.58
CA ALA A 568 -12.02 1.10 -10.96
C ALA A 568 -13.30 0.26 -11.14
N ALA A 569 -13.43 -0.88 -10.45
CA ALA A 569 -14.68 -1.66 -10.47
C ALA A 569 -15.87 -0.89 -9.87
N THR A 570 -15.65 -0.10 -8.81
CA THR A 570 -16.66 0.83 -8.26
C THR A 570 -17.07 1.87 -9.30
N ASP A 571 -16.13 2.41 -10.07
CA ASP A 571 -16.38 3.39 -11.13
C ASP A 571 -17.25 2.79 -12.25
N ILE A 572 -16.95 1.57 -12.69
CA ILE A 572 -17.76 0.85 -13.68
C ILE A 572 -19.19 0.64 -13.16
N ARG A 573 -19.34 0.23 -11.89
CA ARG A 573 -20.66 0.02 -11.28
C ARG A 573 -21.45 1.32 -11.11
N ALA A 574 -20.76 2.46 -11.00
CA ALA A 574 -21.40 3.76 -10.99
C ALA A 574 -21.97 4.15 -12.35
N VAL A 575 -21.17 3.97 -13.41
CA VAL A 575 -21.59 4.15 -14.80
C VAL A 575 -22.74 3.20 -15.14
N LEU A 576 -22.65 1.92 -14.74
CA LEU A 576 -23.73 0.95 -14.87
C LEU A 576 -25.02 1.41 -14.18
N GLY A 577 -24.91 2.07 -13.02
CA GLY A 577 -26.05 2.67 -12.33
C GLY A 577 -26.78 3.69 -13.20
N TYR A 578 -26.04 4.54 -13.89
CA TYR A 578 -26.61 5.48 -14.87
C TYR A 578 -27.21 4.75 -16.07
N VAL A 579 -26.46 3.83 -16.70
CA VAL A 579 -26.91 3.06 -17.88
C VAL A 579 -28.21 2.32 -17.60
N ALA A 580 -28.31 1.63 -16.47
CA ALA A 580 -29.51 0.90 -16.09
C ALA A 580 -30.70 1.82 -15.81
N ALA A 581 -30.48 3.08 -15.42
CA ALA A 581 -31.55 4.04 -15.15
C ALA A 581 -32.12 4.69 -16.43
N ARG A 582 -31.40 4.61 -17.56
CA ARG A 582 -31.84 5.21 -18.83
C ARG A 582 -33.12 4.55 -19.37
N LYS A 583 -33.95 5.36 -20.03
CA LYS A 583 -35.23 4.93 -20.63
C LYS A 583 -35.05 4.20 -21.97
N ASP A 584 -33.99 4.50 -22.69
CA ASP A 584 -33.62 3.95 -24.00
C ASP A 584 -32.73 2.69 -23.89
N VAL A 585 -32.50 2.16 -22.69
CA VAL A 585 -31.68 0.96 -22.45
C VAL A 585 -32.54 -0.23 -22.04
N GLU A 586 -32.31 -1.36 -22.70
CA GLU A 586 -32.83 -2.66 -22.29
C GLU A 586 -32.01 -3.23 -21.12
N ARG A 587 -32.55 -3.08 -19.91
CA ARG A 587 -31.88 -3.51 -18.65
C ARG A 587 -31.50 -5.00 -18.63
N ALA A 588 -32.24 -5.84 -19.34
CA ALA A 588 -31.98 -7.27 -19.46
C ALA A 588 -30.81 -7.60 -20.40
N SER A 589 -30.31 -6.64 -21.18
CA SER A 589 -29.26 -6.83 -22.18
C SER A 589 -28.12 -5.80 -22.03
N ILE A 590 -27.52 -5.75 -20.84
CA ILE A 590 -26.32 -4.96 -20.56
C ILE A 590 -25.09 -5.88 -20.55
N SER A 591 -24.11 -5.59 -21.40
CA SER A 591 -22.81 -6.26 -21.44
C SER A 591 -21.66 -5.33 -21.08
N LEU A 592 -20.53 -5.92 -20.71
CA LEU A 592 -19.31 -5.23 -20.33
C LEU A 592 -18.14 -5.81 -21.13
N VAL A 593 -17.30 -4.92 -21.67
CA VAL A 593 -16.07 -5.24 -22.37
C VAL A 593 -14.91 -4.62 -21.60
N GLY A 594 -13.87 -5.41 -21.32
CA GLY A 594 -12.66 -4.95 -20.67
C GLY A 594 -11.42 -5.39 -21.43
N ARG A 595 -10.48 -4.47 -21.66
CA ARG A 595 -9.21 -4.74 -22.36
C ARG A 595 -8.02 -4.35 -21.48
N GLY A 596 -7.00 -5.21 -21.43
CA GLY A 596 -5.74 -4.99 -20.71
C GLY A 596 -5.91 -4.85 -19.19
N ARG A 597 -5.27 -3.87 -18.56
CA ARG A 597 -5.42 -3.50 -17.14
C ARG A 597 -6.88 -3.27 -16.73
N ALA A 598 -7.72 -2.72 -17.62
CA ALA A 598 -9.13 -2.48 -17.36
C ALA A 598 -9.96 -3.78 -17.34
N ALA A 599 -9.49 -4.86 -17.96
CA ALA A 599 -10.19 -6.14 -18.00
C ALA A 599 -10.36 -6.75 -16.61
N VAL A 600 -9.38 -6.58 -15.72
CA VAL A 600 -9.49 -7.04 -14.34
C VAL A 600 -10.56 -6.25 -13.59
N ALA A 601 -10.58 -4.92 -13.72
CA ALA A 601 -11.63 -4.10 -13.11
C ALA A 601 -13.02 -4.47 -13.67
N ALA A 602 -13.13 -4.76 -14.96
CA ALA A 602 -14.36 -5.21 -15.60
C ALA A 602 -14.83 -6.57 -15.07
N LEU A 603 -13.93 -7.53 -14.92
CA LEU A 603 -14.22 -8.82 -14.28
C LEU A 603 -14.76 -8.63 -12.87
N LEU A 604 -14.08 -7.84 -12.04
CA LEU A 604 -14.51 -7.58 -10.67
C LEU A 604 -15.88 -6.88 -10.63
N ALA A 605 -16.12 -5.91 -11.51
CA ALA A 605 -17.41 -5.22 -11.62
C ALA A 605 -18.55 -6.17 -12.01
N ALA A 606 -18.33 -7.02 -13.02
CA ALA A 606 -19.30 -8.03 -13.46
C ALA A 606 -19.63 -9.03 -12.34
N VAL A 607 -18.62 -9.51 -11.62
CA VAL A 607 -18.79 -10.41 -10.48
C VAL A 607 -19.66 -9.76 -9.39
N LEU A 608 -19.37 -8.50 -9.05
CA LEU A 608 -20.05 -7.77 -7.97
C LEU A 608 -21.46 -7.29 -8.33
N ASP A 609 -21.80 -7.16 -9.62
CA ASP A 609 -23.06 -6.57 -10.05
C ASP A 609 -23.86 -7.48 -11.00
N PRO A 610 -25.01 -8.03 -10.56
CA PRO A 610 -25.80 -8.98 -11.34
C PRO A 610 -26.54 -8.37 -12.54
N ARG A 611 -26.51 -7.04 -12.70
CA ARG A 611 -27.10 -6.36 -13.86
C ARG A 611 -26.27 -6.57 -15.13
N ILE A 612 -24.97 -6.84 -15.02
CA ILE A 612 -24.11 -7.18 -16.15
C ILE A 612 -24.38 -8.64 -16.55
N LYS A 613 -24.93 -8.85 -17.76
CA LYS A 613 -25.36 -10.16 -18.25
C LYS A 613 -24.33 -10.88 -19.11
N ALA A 614 -23.38 -10.13 -19.67
CA ALA A 614 -22.26 -10.67 -20.43
C ALA A 614 -20.98 -9.89 -20.14
N LEU A 615 -19.86 -10.61 -20.05
CA LEU A 615 -18.51 -10.05 -19.94
C LEU A 615 -17.65 -10.56 -21.09
N ASP A 616 -16.99 -9.65 -21.79
CA ASP A 616 -15.87 -9.95 -22.68
C ASP A 616 -14.61 -9.29 -22.12
N ALA A 617 -13.68 -10.10 -21.62
CA ALA A 617 -12.47 -9.64 -20.96
C ALA A 617 -11.23 -10.18 -21.67
N ASP A 618 -10.35 -9.28 -22.12
CA ASP A 618 -9.01 -9.62 -22.58
C ASP A 618 -7.99 -9.15 -21.54
N LEU A 619 -7.38 -10.11 -20.86
CA LEU A 619 -6.49 -9.87 -19.74
C LEU A 619 -5.07 -9.54 -20.15
N ASP A 620 -4.69 -9.65 -21.43
CA ASP A 620 -3.33 -9.32 -21.90
C ASP A 620 -2.23 -10.05 -21.09
N SER A 621 -2.34 -11.38 -21.03
CA SER A 621 -1.50 -12.31 -20.25
C SER A 621 -1.48 -12.09 -18.73
N ARG A 622 -2.40 -11.30 -18.16
CA ARG A 622 -2.40 -10.98 -16.72
C ARG A 622 -3.08 -12.06 -15.87
N CYS A 623 -2.56 -12.20 -14.66
CA CYS A 623 -3.14 -12.96 -13.55
C CYS A 623 -2.70 -12.35 -12.22
N PHE A 624 -3.23 -12.82 -11.09
CA PHE A 624 -2.84 -12.33 -9.77
C PHE A 624 -1.54 -12.97 -9.26
N ALA A 625 -1.20 -14.17 -9.73
CA ALA A 625 0.09 -14.82 -9.47
C ALA A 625 1.28 -14.11 -10.13
N ASP A 626 1.05 -13.29 -11.15
CA ASP A 626 2.09 -12.44 -11.73
C ASP A 626 2.34 -11.20 -10.85
N ARG A 627 3.60 -11.00 -10.45
CA ARG A 627 4.04 -9.85 -9.64
C ARG A 627 3.93 -8.50 -10.38
N LYS A 628 3.81 -8.51 -11.71
CA LYS A 628 3.51 -7.32 -12.54
C LYS A 628 1.99 -7.13 -12.75
N GLY A 629 1.18 -8.06 -12.26
CA GLY A 629 -0.26 -8.06 -12.34
C GLY A 629 -0.93 -7.04 -11.41
N PRO A 630 -2.27 -7.04 -11.36
CA PRO A 630 -3.04 -6.17 -10.48
C PRO A 630 -2.74 -6.47 -9.01
N MET A 631 -2.45 -5.41 -8.26
CA MET A 631 -2.06 -5.54 -6.86
C MET A 631 -3.29 -5.49 -5.94
N ILE A 632 -3.81 -6.67 -5.59
CA ILE A 632 -4.88 -6.85 -4.60
C ILE A 632 -4.31 -7.72 -3.47
N PRO A 633 -4.03 -7.15 -2.28
CA PRO A 633 -3.47 -7.93 -1.18
C PRO A 633 -4.37 -9.11 -0.80
N PHE A 634 -3.77 -10.26 -0.47
CA PHE A 634 -4.43 -11.50 -0.03
C PHE A 634 -5.31 -12.22 -1.06
N ILE A 635 -5.42 -11.73 -2.31
CA ILE A 635 -6.35 -12.30 -3.29
C ILE A 635 -6.09 -13.78 -3.62
N LEU A 636 -4.82 -14.21 -3.67
CA LEU A 636 -4.44 -15.58 -4.00
C LEU A 636 -4.75 -16.59 -2.88
N ARG A 637 -5.15 -16.12 -1.69
CA ARG A 637 -5.70 -16.98 -0.64
C ARG A 637 -7.11 -17.50 -0.98
N HIS A 638 -7.75 -16.91 -2.00
CA HIS A 638 -9.10 -17.25 -2.44
C HIS A 638 -9.16 -17.72 -3.90
N GLY A 639 -8.12 -17.46 -4.69
CA GLY A 639 -8.01 -17.97 -6.05
C GLY A 639 -7.45 -16.93 -7.02
N ASP A 640 -7.15 -17.38 -8.24
CA ASP A 640 -6.69 -16.52 -9.32
C ASP A 640 -7.85 -16.22 -10.31
N VAL A 641 -7.56 -15.58 -11.45
CA VAL A 641 -8.55 -15.00 -12.34
C VAL A 641 -9.63 -15.99 -12.80
N LEU A 642 -9.28 -17.27 -13.03
CA LEU A 642 -10.28 -18.27 -13.41
C LEU A 642 -11.23 -18.62 -12.26
N GLN A 643 -10.76 -18.64 -11.01
CA GLN A 643 -11.61 -18.85 -9.82
C GLN A 643 -12.58 -17.70 -9.59
N TRP A 644 -12.18 -16.46 -9.87
CA TRP A 644 -13.06 -15.30 -9.81
C TRP A 644 -14.05 -15.28 -10.97
N SER A 645 -13.63 -15.74 -12.15
CA SER A 645 -14.49 -15.89 -13.34
C SER A 645 -15.60 -16.91 -13.15
N ALA A 646 -15.36 -17.97 -12.35
CA ALA A 646 -16.36 -18.97 -11.99
C ALA A 646 -17.61 -18.40 -11.30
N LEU A 647 -17.54 -17.19 -10.73
CA LEU A 647 -18.67 -16.51 -10.11
C LEU A 647 -19.68 -15.98 -11.13
N LEU A 648 -19.33 -16.01 -12.41
CA LEU A 648 -20.15 -15.65 -13.56
C LEU A 648 -20.74 -16.89 -14.26
N GLY A 649 -20.73 -18.06 -13.61
CA GLY A 649 -21.18 -19.32 -14.21
C GLY A 649 -22.59 -19.28 -14.82
N ASP A 650 -23.48 -18.40 -14.36
CA ASP A 650 -24.84 -18.17 -14.87
C ASP A 650 -24.92 -17.09 -15.97
N ARG A 651 -23.80 -16.62 -16.51
CA ARG A 651 -23.72 -15.50 -17.46
C ARG A 651 -22.88 -15.82 -18.68
N LYS A 652 -22.94 -14.97 -19.71
CA LYS A 652 -22.02 -15.08 -20.85
C LYS A 652 -20.66 -14.53 -20.48
N LEU A 653 -19.60 -15.30 -20.67
CA LEU A 653 -18.22 -14.93 -20.41
C LEU A 653 -17.34 -15.31 -21.60
N THR A 654 -16.77 -14.31 -22.25
CA THR A 654 -15.59 -14.47 -23.12
C THR A 654 -14.37 -14.03 -22.33
N LEU A 655 -13.38 -14.92 -22.22
CA LEU A 655 -12.13 -14.64 -21.53
C LEU A 655 -10.95 -14.94 -22.46
N ALA A 656 -10.16 -13.91 -22.76
CA ALA A 656 -8.94 -13.99 -23.56
C ALA A 656 -7.72 -13.58 -22.73
N GLY A 657 -6.53 -14.02 -23.16
CA GLY A 657 -5.27 -13.56 -22.61
C GLY A 657 -5.07 -13.87 -21.12
N ALA A 658 -5.70 -14.93 -20.57
CA ALA A 658 -5.43 -15.31 -19.19
C ALA A 658 -3.98 -15.82 -19.05
N GLY A 659 -3.24 -15.31 -18.06
CA GLY A 659 -1.86 -15.74 -17.83
C GLY A 659 -1.73 -17.23 -17.50
N LYS A 660 -0.56 -17.83 -17.74
CA LYS A 660 -0.32 -19.29 -17.53
C LYS A 660 -0.62 -19.78 -16.11
N ALA A 661 -0.54 -18.89 -15.12
CA ALA A 661 -0.81 -19.19 -13.71
C ALA A 661 -2.24 -18.80 -13.26
N ALA A 662 -3.14 -18.44 -14.17
CA ALA A 662 -4.49 -17.94 -13.85
C ALA A 662 -5.46 -18.98 -13.25
N GLY A 663 -5.05 -20.25 -13.18
CA GLY A 663 -5.85 -21.36 -12.67
C GLY A 663 -6.06 -22.46 -13.71
N ASP A 664 -6.98 -23.39 -13.41
CA ASP A 664 -7.33 -24.52 -14.28
C ASP A 664 -8.55 -24.18 -15.19
N PRO A 665 -8.36 -24.15 -16.52
CA PRO A 665 -9.45 -23.93 -17.49
C PRO A 665 -10.53 -25.01 -17.50
N ASP A 666 -10.17 -26.27 -17.27
CA ASP A 666 -11.11 -27.39 -17.34
C ASP A 666 -12.00 -27.45 -16.09
N TRP A 667 -11.44 -27.07 -14.94
CA TRP A 667 -12.24 -26.78 -13.75
C TRP A 667 -13.27 -25.67 -14.01
N LEU A 668 -12.89 -24.57 -14.68
CA LEU A 668 -13.81 -23.47 -14.99
C LEU A 668 -14.94 -23.92 -15.95
N LYS A 669 -14.63 -24.71 -16.98
CA LYS A 669 -15.64 -25.30 -17.88
C LYS A 669 -16.63 -26.18 -17.11
N THR A 670 -16.13 -26.97 -16.16
CA THR A 670 -16.97 -27.81 -15.29
C THR A 670 -17.92 -26.95 -14.46
N VAL A 671 -17.45 -25.85 -13.89
CA VAL A 671 -18.31 -24.92 -13.14
C VAL A 671 -19.44 -24.36 -14.01
N PHE A 672 -19.15 -23.94 -15.25
CA PHE A 672 -20.19 -23.42 -16.16
C PHE A 672 -21.23 -24.49 -16.53
N ARG A 673 -20.80 -25.75 -16.74
CA ARG A 673 -21.71 -26.87 -16.96
C ARG A 673 -22.63 -27.08 -15.75
N VAL A 674 -22.05 -27.13 -14.55
CA VAL A 674 -22.80 -27.36 -13.29
C VAL A 674 -23.71 -26.17 -12.93
N ALA A 675 -23.35 -24.95 -13.31
CA ALA A 675 -24.20 -23.77 -13.18
C ALA A 675 -25.40 -23.78 -14.16
N GLY A 676 -25.47 -24.75 -15.08
CA GLY A 676 -26.54 -24.87 -16.07
C GLY A 676 -26.33 -24.02 -17.33
N ASN A 677 -25.09 -23.62 -17.62
CA ASN A 677 -24.76 -22.71 -18.72
C ASN A 677 -23.47 -23.15 -19.46
N PRO A 678 -23.41 -24.38 -20.00
CA PRO A 678 -22.20 -24.93 -20.61
C PRO A 678 -21.70 -24.14 -21.83
N HIS A 679 -22.60 -23.49 -22.56
CA HIS A 679 -22.28 -22.67 -23.74
C HIS A 679 -22.03 -21.20 -23.40
N GLY A 680 -22.16 -20.81 -22.12
CA GLY A 680 -21.93 -19.45 -21.67
C GLY A 680 -20.45 -19.08 -21.56
N LEU A 681 -19.53 -20.03 -21.64
CA LEU A 681 -18.09 -19.80 -21.53
C LEU A 681 -17.39 -19.93 -22.89
N ARG A 682 -16.65 -18.89 -23.28
CA ARG A 682 -15.69 -18.91 -24.38
C ARG A 682 -14.31 -18.56 -23.86
N LEU A 683 -13.39 -19.52 -23.88
CA LEU A 683 -11.98 -19.29 -23.59
C LEU A 683 -11.21 -19.12 -24.89
N VAL A 684 -10.51 -18.00 -25.06
CA VAL A 684 -9.69 -17.70 -26.24
C VAL A 684 -8.23 -17.84 -25.84
N LYS A 685 -7.48 -18.72 -26.52
CA LYS A 685 -6.02 -18.81 -26.34
C LYS A 685 -5.41 -17.48 -26.80
N GLY A 686 -4.57 -16.87 -25.97
CA GLY A 686 -3.80 -15.69 -26.37
C GLY A 686 -2.92 -16.02 -27.58
N GLN A 687 -2.75 -15.06 -28.48
CA GLN A 687 -1.79 -15.16 -29.58
C GLN A 687 -0.36 -15.15 -29.06
#